data_AF-A0A956ZVG1-F1
#
_entry.id   AF-A0A956ZVG1-F1
#
_cell.length_a   1.000
_cell.length_b   1.000
_cell.length_c   1.000
_cell.angle_alpha   90.00
_cell.angle_beta   90.00
_cell.angle_gamma   90.00
#
_symmetry.space_group_name_H-M   'P 1'
#
loop_
_entity.id
_entity.type
_entity.pdbx_description
1 polymer ?
#
loop_
_entity_poly.entity_id
_entity_poly.type
_entity_poly.pdbx_seq_one_letter_code
_entity_poly.pdbx_strand_id
1 'polypeptide(L)'
;MLTKLKLVVLIVTMLLVSCGGESTPKSSETPETTAQKVQWMVNPYTLNTSVTTTQETTDDLSFELLNQGTLAGDFEISIEADWLSVSPTSGSLEPDKSQTIRVSFASCVTMAEEKTNIKIEGSNSSQIVSIFWSCMGASQPDISEPAVEVLEANIFELVTSSLSFKNQGAAALEYSIESSAEWLRLEPDAGSLAPNASQKIALEAECGEKAGAFETELVISSNDPNEGKKTVPLKLICNSLDVPDISLLPTSIVAAARVGTGLTRTLSFSNEGRVTLDFAVQENVDWLSVNPAEGSLESGAMQTLELALTCSDKEETLSTTLDIKSNDPDEASVAVPIVFDCTVEQPANTPDITAPQPNPLTLTAYIAGQTEASGSFSFRNLGNAELSFALEKDADVSWLELPTSSGTVAAGQTQVITVLGQCADQVETKITKLGLSSNDPDEAAKSLTVQLNCALPPLKTLSVATSGAAGKVVSTPAGIECGETCSAQFLIGSEIQLEAQGLDGTRFVSWKVGPCQGQDALCKLTLGKDMAVEAVFEKSQFDIEVRFSDTNLSSSQKAAFTNAAARWAEIIVADIPDIEVNIKGRNCNDVPDFVGTIDDLLIDVKAPSIDGVNGILGQAGPCFIRQNGLPYFGIMQLDKADIDRLEAAGQLENVILHEMGHILGIGTLWEFAFDLLEYTGSSCDAASTIGYTGTHARSAYQTMGGKGNVPVEDTGGLGTKCGHWREESFGNELMTGYLNSGTANPLSRITAGTLEDMGYTVNYNAADSYSLGGLRSQDAGDKLEEILIRPQVLP
;
A
#
# COMPACT_ATOMS: atom_id res chain seq x y z
N MET A 1 -1.57 -3.95 -14.81
CA MET A 1 -1.82 -4.35 -13.40
C MET A 1 -3.33 -4.37 -13.20
N LEU A 2 -3.84 -5.38 -12.49
CA LEU A 2 -5.26 -5.72 -12.27
C LEU A 2 -6.01 -6.34 -13.46
N THR A 3 -6.01 -7.67 -13.48
CA THR A 3 -7.24 -8.45 -13.72
C THR A 3 -7.02 -9.87 -13.19
N LYS A 4 -7.41 -10.09 -11.93
CA LYS A 4 -7.66 -11.41 -11.35
C LYS A 4 -8.97 -11.29 -10.58
N LEU A 5 -10.06 -11.82 -11.14
CA LEU A 5 -11.13 -12.47 -10.38
C LEU A 5 -12.08 -13.19 -11.38
N LYS A 6 -12.13 -14.54 -11.26
CA LYS A 6 -13.28 -15.47 -11.38
C LYS A 6 -14.25 -15.26 -12.56
N LEU A 7 -14.70 -16.25 -13.34
CA LEU A 7 -14.93 -17.68 -13.22
C LEU A 7 -15.46 -18.11 -14.62
N VAL A 8 -15.20 -19.32 -15.12
CA VAL A 8 -16.17 -20.21 -15.82
C VAL A 8 -15.42 -21.40 -16.42
N VAL A 9 -15.95 -22.57 -16.04
CA VAL A 9 -15.71 -23.94 -16.49
C VAL A 9 -16.38 -24.08 -17.89
N LEU A 10 -15.76 -24.55 -18.97
CA LEU A 10 -15.58 -25.95 -19.37
C LEU A 10 -15.13 -25.97 -20.86
N ILE A 11 -14.20 -26.86 -21.24
CA ILE A 11 -14.25 -27.81 -22.38
C ILE A 11 -12.82 -28.19 -22.81
N VAL A 12 -12.54 -29.48 -22.64
CA VAL A 12 -11.34 -30.22 -23.02
C VAL A 12 -11.36 -30.54 -24.50
N THR A 13 -10.30 -30.28 -25.27
CA THR A 13 -9.74 -31.28 -26.24
C THR A 13 -8.30 -30.96 -26.67
N MET A 14 -7.42 -31.96 -26.47
CA MET A 14 -6.14 -32.32 -27.13
C MET A 14 -5.38 -31.32 -28.02
N LEU A 15 -4.07 -31.16 -27.74
CA LEU A 15 -3.01 -31.56 -28.69
C LEU A 15 -1.62 -31.61 -28.03
N LEU A 16 -1.01 -32.80 -28.10
CA LEU A 16 0.41 -33.07 -27.82
C LEU A 16 1.30 -32.45 -28.90
N VAL A 17 2.30 -31.64 -28.54
CA VAL A 17 3.60 -31.57 -29.24
C VAL A 17 4.73 -31.35 -28.22
N SER A 18 5.82 -32.07 -28.46
CA SER A 18 7.01 -32.31 -27.65
C SER A 18 8.16 -31.33 -27.92
N CYS A 19 9.19 -31.41 -27.04
CA CYS A 19 10.56 -30.87 -27.09
C CYS A 19 10.72 -29.39 -26.72
N GLY A 20 11.63 -28.97 -25.83
CA GLY A 20 12.75 -29.62 -25.13
C GLY A 20 13.85 -28.57 -24.90
N GLY A 21 14.54 -28.59 -23.76
CA GLY A 21 15.79 -27.82 -23.57
C GLY A 21 16.03 -27.27 -22.16
N GLU A 22 16.90 -27.94 -21.42
CA GLU A 22 17.32 -27.73 -20.03
C GLU A 22 18.18 -26.46 -19.82
N SER A 23 18.13 -25.87 -18.62
CA SER A 23 19.20 -25.99 -17.60
C SER A 23 19.02 -24.97 -16.45
N THR A 24 19.16 -25.47 -15.21
CA THR A 24 19.05 -24.76 -13.93
C THR A 24 20.40 -24.10 -13.52
N PRO A 25 20.44 -23.26 -12.47
CA PRO A 25 20.76 -23.84 -11.15
C PRO A 25 20.06 -23.18 -9.93
N LYS A 26 19.64 -24.08 -9.01
CA LYS A 26 19.61 -24.02 -7.53
C LYS A 26 19.39 -22.68 -6.79
N SER A 27 18.29 -22.63 -6.05
CA SER A 27 18.32 -22.29 -4.61
C SER A 27 17.57 -23.37 -3.82
N SER A 28 18.20 -23.82 -2.75
CA SER A 28 17.68 -24.79 -1.81
C SER A 28 16.68 -24.12 -0.88
N GLU A 29 15.40 -24.26 -1.17
CA GLU A 29 14.39 -24.29 -0.12
C GLU A 29 14.17 -25.76 0.24
N THR A 30 14.35 -26.08 1.52
CA THR A 30 13.85 -27.32 2.11
C THR A 30 12.37 -27.45 1.75
N PRO A 31 11.91 -28.54 1.11
CA PRO A 31 10.49 -28.72 0.89
C PRO A 31 9.85 -28.89 2.27
N GLU A 32 8.94 -27.99 2.62
CA GLU A 32 7.88 -28.34 3.56
C GLU A 32 7.30 -29.67 3.07
N THR A 33 7.42 -30.70 3.91
CA THR A 33 6.75 -31.96 3.70
C THR A 33 5.28 -31.65 3.55
N THR A 34 4.75 -31.71 2.33
CA THR A 34 3.32 -31.64 2.05
C THR A 34 2.69 -32.74 2.90
N ALA A 35 2.03 -32.36 3.99
CA ALA A 35 1.40 -33.32 4.89
C ALA A 35 0.42 -34.14 4.05
N GLN A 36 0.75 -35.42 3.87
CA GLN A 36 -0.09 -36.35 3.14
C GLN A 36 -1.43 -36.45 3.89
N LYS A 37 -2.50 -35.91 3.30
CA LYS A 37 -3.81 -35.84 3.94
C LYS A 37 -4.93 -36.22 2.96
N VAL A 38 -5.97 -36.85 3.47
CA VAL A 38 -7.27 -36.98 2.78
C VAL A 38 -8.08 -35.73 3.10
N GLN A 39 -8.81 -35.19 2.13
CA GLN A 39 -9.66 -34.02 2.33
C GLN A 39 -10.97 -34.18 1.55
N TRP A 40 -12.07 -34.36 2.29
CA TRP A 40 -13.40 -34.51 1.71
C TRP A 40 -13.98 -33.14 1.34
N MET A 41 -14.60 -33.05 0.16
CA MET A 41 -15.44 -31.94 -0.25
C MET A 41 -16.74 -32.45 -0.85
N VAL A 42 -17.83 -31.73 -0.61
CA VAL A 42 -19.17 -32.10 -1.08
C VAL A 42 -19.76 -30.98 -1.93
N ASN A 43 -20.54 -31.33 -2.95
CA ASN A 43 -21.28 -30.36 -3.75
C ASN A 43 -22.60 -30.99 -4.26
N PRO A 44 -23.77 -30.36 -4.00
CA PRO A 44 -23.98 -29.21 -3.15
C PRO A 44 -23.83 -29.54 -1.64
N TYR A 45 -23.58 -28.52 -0.81
CA TYR A 45 -23.51 -28.66 0.66
C TYR A 45 -24.90 -28.75 1.32
N THR A 46 -25.95 -28.36 0.59
CA THR A 46 -27.34 -28.38 1.04
C THR A 46 -28.23 -29.01 -0.02
N LEU A 47 -29.12 -29.92 0.40
CA LEU A 47 -30.17 -30.46 -0.46
C LEU A 47 -31.54 -30.11 0.14
N ASN A 48 -32.39 -29.49 -0.68
CA ASN A 48 -33.75 -29.10 -0.30
C ASN A 48 -34.74 -29.88 -1.17
N THR A 49 -35.78 -30.46 -0.57
CA THR A 49 -36.87 -31.10 -1.32
C THR A 49 -38.19 -31.01 -0.56
N SER A 50 -39.29 -30.96 -1.31
CA SER A 50 -40.66 -31.10 -0.82
C SER A 50 -41.34 -32.32 -1.46
N VAL A 51 -42.12 -33.07 -0.68
CA VAL A 51 -42.87 -34.25 -1.13
C VAL A 51 -44.33 -34.12 -0.67
N THR A 52 -45.28 -34.61 -1.47
CA THR A 52 -46.72 -34.59 -1.13
C THR A 52 -47.21 -35.97 -0.70
N THR A 53 -48.29 -36.03 0.11
CA THR A 53 -48.81 -37.27 0.71
C THR A 53 -49.34 -38.34 -0.27
N THR A 54 -49.24 -38.11 -1.58
CA THR A 54 -49.73 -39.02 -2.64
C THR A 54 -48.66 -39.42 -3.65
N GLN A 55 -47.43 -38.94 -3.52
CA GLN A 55 -46.33 -39.26 -4.43
C GLN A 55 -45.48 -40.41 -3.85
N GLU A 56 -45.32 -41.50 -4.61
CA GLU A 56 -44.19 -42.40 -4.37
C GLU A 56 -42.90 -41.63 -4.69
N THR A 57 -41.97 -41.62 -3.74
CA THR A 57 -40.67 -40.93 -3.86
C THR A 57 -39.94 -41.44 -5.09
N THR A 58 -39.77 -40.56 -6.08
CA THR A 58 -38.90 -40.82 -7.23
C THR A 58 -37.49 -40.36 -6.85
N ASP A 59 -36.54 -41.29 -6.87
CA ASP A 59 -35.12 -41.07 -6.59
C ASP A 59 -34.55 -40.03 -7.55
N ASP A 60 -34.12 -38.85 -7.07
CA ASP A 60 -33.23 -38.01 -7.89
C ASP A 60 -32.37 -36.99 -7.12
N LEU A 61 -32.37 -36.97 -5.78
CA LEU A 61 -31.40 -36.16 -5.06
C LEU A 61 -30.06 -36.89 -4.92
N SER A 62 -28.99 -36.18 -5.22
CA SER A 62 -27.62 -36.66 -5.03
C SER A 62 -26.67 -35.50 -4.75
N PHE A 63 -25.53 -35.81 -4.14
CA PHE A 63 -24.40 -34.91 -4.05
C PHE A 63 -23.13 -35.64 -4.49
N GLU A 64 -22.16 -34.88 -4.98
CA GLU A 64 -20.83 -35.39 -5.31
C GLU A 64 -19.93 -35.29 -4.08
N LEU A 65 -19.32 -36.41 -3.68
CA LEU A 65 -18.24 -36.46 -2.70
C LEU A 65 -16.90 -36.55 -3.45
N LEU A 66 -16.04 -35.56 -3.27
CA LEU A 66 -14.72 -35.44 -3.91
C LEU A 66 -13.61 -35.57 -2.86
N ASN A 67 -12.56 -36.35 -3.17
CA ASN A 67 -11.31 -36.31 -2.42
C ASN A 67 -10.37 -35.26 -3.03
N GLN A 68 -10.22 -34.11 -2.38
CA GLN A 68 -9.24 -33.08 -2.74
C GLN A 68 -7.92 -33.20 -1.98
N GLY A 69 -7.74 -34.31 -1.25
CA GLY A 69 -6.51 -34.63 -0.57
C GLY A 69 -5.43 -35.17 -1.51
N THR A 70 -4.26 -35.46 -0.97
CA THR A 70 -3.12 -36.01 -1.69
C THR A 70 -2.94 -37.52 -1.48
N LEU A 71 -3.82 -38.16 -0.70
CA LEU A 71 -3.86 -39.60 -0.46
C LEU A 71 -5.24 -40.17 -0.79
N ALA A 72 -5.29 -41.45 -1.18
CA ALA A 72 -6.52 -42.21 -1.21
C ALA A 72 -7.10 -42.32 0.21
N GLY A 73 -8.43 -42.27 0.32
CA GLY A 73 -9.11 -42.36 1.60
C GLY A 73 -10.38 -43.19 1.52
N ASP A 74 -10.68 -43.88 2.61
CA ASP A 74 -11.97 -44.53 2.82
C ASP A 74 -12.92 -43.56 3.51
N PHE A 75 -14.18 -43.56 3.10
CA PHE A 75 -15.27 -42.81 3.72
C PHE A 75 -16.40 -43.74 4.15
N GLU A 76 -17.04 -43.40 5.26
CA GLU A 76 -18.29 -43.95 5.75
C GLU A 76 -19.29 -42.82 5.95
N ILE A 77 -20.56 -43.10 5.65
CA ILE A 77 -21.66 -42.16 5.77
C ILE A 77 -22.58 -42.62 6.90
N SER A 78 -22.83 -41.72 7.83
CA SER A 78 -23.75 -41.92 8.95
C SER A 78 -24.90 -40.92 8.87
N ILE A 79 -26.10 -41.39 9.25
CA ILE A 79 -27.36 -40.66 9.18
C ILE A 79 -28.12 -40.96 10.48
N GLU A 80 -28.62 -39.92 11.13
CA GLU A 80 -29.40 -40.05 12.38
C GLU A 80 -30.90 -40.22 12.13
N ALA A 81 -31.39 -39.85 10.94
CA ALA A 81 -32.79 -39.94 10.52
C ALA A 81 -33.16 -41.32 9.96
N ASP A 82 -34.29 -41.87 10.40
CA ASP A 82 -34.85 -43.16 9.96
C ASP A 82 -35.73 -43.06 8.69
N TRP A 83 -36.10 -41.84 8.29
CA TRP A 83 -36.83 -41.52 7.06
C TRP A 83 -35.93 -41.20 5.86
N LEU A 84 -34.61 -41.30 6.01
CA LEU A 84 -33.61 -41.00 4.98
C LEU A 84 -32.64 -42.18 4.80
N SER A 85 -32.27 -42.48 3.56
CA SER A 85 -31.21 -43.45 3.25
C SER A 85 -30.30 -42.92 2.15
N VAL A 86 -29.07 -43.42 2.10
CA VAL A 86 -28.10 -43.09 1.05
C VAL A 86 -27.47 -44.33 0.44
N SER A 87 -26.99 -44.20 -0.81
CA SER A 87 -26.24 -45.25 -1.48
C SER A 87 -25.15 -44.66 -2.38
N PRO A 88 -23.88 -45.13 -2.28
CA PRO A 88 -23.38 -46.09 -1.29
C PRO A 88 -23.21 -45.47 0.12
N THR A 89 -23.24 -46.28 1.18
CA THR A 89 -23.00 -45.81 2.57
C THR A 89 -21.53 -45.78 2.96
N SER A 90 -20.64 -46.34 2.14
CA SER A 90 -19.20 -46.32 2.31
C SER A 90 -18.48 -46.55 0.98
N GLY A 91 -17.21 -46.18 0.90
CA GLY A 91 -16.40 -46.35 -0.29
C GLY A 91 -14.97 -45.85 -0.10
N SER A 92 -14.19 -45.90 -1.18
CA SER A 92 -12.81 -45.41 -1.21
C SER A 92 -12.60 -44.53 -2.43
N LEU A 93 -11.92 -43.40 -2.26
CA LEU A 93 -11.65 -42.44 -3.34
C LEU A 93 -10.18 -42.06 -3.40
N GLU A 94 -9.60 -42.23 -4.59
CA GLU A 94 -8.29 -41.69 -4.95
C GLU A 94 -8.32 -40.15 -5.03
N PRO A 95 -7.17 -39.46 -4.90
CA PRO A 95 -7.07 -38.02 -5.11
C PRO A 95 -7.73 -37.57 -6.42
N ASP A 96 -8.44 -36.45 -6.36
CA ASP A 96 -9.19 -35.83 -7.46
C ASP A 96 -10.29 -36.70 -8.09
N LYS A 97 -10.69 -37.79 -7.42
CA LYS A 97 -11.86 -38.60 -7.81
C LYS A 97 -13.07 -38.27 -6.99
N SER A 98 -14.22 -38.31 -7.65
CA SER A 98 -15.52 -38.09 -7.02
C SER A 98 -16.42 -39.32 -7.11
N GLN A 99 -17.37 -39.39 -6.18
CA GLN A 99 -18.42 -40.38 -6.11
C GLN A 99 -19.76 -39.68 -5.91
N THR A 100 -20.72 -40.01 -6.77
CA THR A 100 -22.11 -39.61 -6.57
C THR A 100 -22.72 -40.43 -5.42
N ILE A 101 -23.25 -39.74 -4.40
CA ILE A 101 -24.04 -40.33 -3.33
C ILE A 101 -25.51 -40.02 -3.60
N ARG A 102 -26.31 -41.06 -3.81
CA ARG A 102 -27.77 -40.92 -4.00
C ARG A 102 -28.48 -40.90 -2.66
N VAL A 103 -29.49 -40.04 -2.54
CA VAL A 103 -30.27 -39.84 -1.33
C VAL A 103 -31.73 -40.23 -1.62
N SER A 104 -32.27 -41.16 -0.83
CA SER A 104 -33.64 -41.67 -0.96
C SER A 104 -34.41 -41.44 0.34
N PHE A 105 -35.70 -41.11 0.23
CA PHE A 105 -36.56 -40.72 1.34
C PHE A 105 -37.67 -41.75 1.59
N ALA A 106 -38.12 -41.89 2.83
CA ALA A 106 -39.30 -42.69 3.17
C ALA A 106 -40.60 -41.99 2.72
N SER A 107 -41.69 -42.75 2.59
CA SER A 107 -42.97 -42.25 2.10
C SER A 107 -43.60 -41.22 3.06
N CYS A 108 -44.00 -40.07 2.53
CA CYS A 108 -44.66 -38.96 3.24
C CYS A 108 -46.11 -39.34 3.59
N VAL A 109 -46.41 -39.55 4.89
CA VAL A 109 -47.75 -39.92 5.39
C VAL A 109 -48.40 -38.84 6.28
N THR A 110 -47.61 -37.92 6.85
CA THR A 110 -48.09 -36.84 7.74
C THR A 110 -47.31 -35.57 7.51
N MET A 111 -47.98 -34.41 7.46
CA MET A 111 -47.31 -33.12 7.25
C MET A 111 -46.22 -32.88 8.29
N ALA A 112 -45.00 -32.62 7.82
CA ALA A 112 -43.83 -32.41 8.66
C ALA A 112 -42.76 -31.64 7.89
N GLU A 113 -42.02 -30.77 8.57
CA GLU A 113 -40.75 -30.24 8.10
C GLU A 113 -39.64 -30.85 8.95
N GLU A 114 -38.71 -31.53 8.30
CA GLU A 114 -37.61 -32.20 8.98
C GLU A 114 -36.27 -31.72 8.45
N LYS A 115 -35.32 -31.59 9.37
CA LYS A 115 -33.95 -31.17 9.09
C LYS A 115 -33.00 -32.18 9.69
N THR A 116 -32.07 -32.67 8.89
CA THR A 116 -31.05 -33.60 9.35
C THR A 116 -29.74 -33.37 8.61
N ASN A 117 -28.66 -33.96 9.12
CA ASN A 117 -27.34 -33.89 8.54
C ASN A 117 -26.89 -35.30 8.13
N ILE A 118 -26.38 -35.41 6.91
CA ILE A 118 -25.61 -36.57 6.47
C ILE A 118 -24.16 -36.29 6.85
N LYS A 119 -23.57 -37.14 7.70
CA LYS A 119 -22.19 -36.99 8.16
C LYS A 119 -21.31 -37.99 7.44
N ILE A 120 -20.31 -37.48 6.73
CA ILE A 120 -19.30 -38.27 6.03
C ILE A 120 -18.03 -38.22 6.87
N GLU A 121 -17.49 -39.38 7.23
CA GLU A 121 -16.28 -39.51 8.04
C GLU A 121 -15.34 -40.53 7.44
N GLY A 122 -14.05 -40.30 7.59
CA GLY A 122 -13.05 -41.29 7.23
C GLY A 122 -11.69 -40.66 6.96
N SER A 123 -10.63 -41.42 7.22
CA SER A 123 -9.24 -41.02 6.96
C SER A 123 -8.85 -39.65 7.56
N ASN A 124 -9.33 -39.36 8.78
CA ASN A 124 -9.14 -38.10 9.53
C ASN A 124 -9.71 -36.83 8.88
N SER A 125 -10.68 -36.97 7.96
CA SER A 125 -11.45 -35.88 7.38
C SER A 125 -12.96 -36.13 7.60
N SER A 126 -13.73 -35.06 7.76
CA SER A 126 -15.19 -35.14 7.89
C SER A 126 -15.87 -34.01 7.13
N GLN A 127 -17.05 -34.30 6.58
CA GLN A 127 -17.93 -33.32 5.97
C GLN A 127 -19.38 -33.56 6.35
N ILE A 128 -20.19 -32.50 6.25
CA ILE A 128 -21.62 -32.52 6.53
C ILE A 128 -22.37 -32.01 5.29
N VAL A 129 -23.43 -32.72 4.91
CA VAL A 129 -24.44 -32.24 3.97
C VAL A 129 -25.74 -32.04 4.73
N SER A 130 -26.28 -30.83 4.70
CA SER A 130 -27.55 -30.52 5.37
C SER A 130 -28.73 -30.82 4.46
N ILE A 131 -29.72 -31.52 5.00
CA ILE A 131 -30.94 -31.91 4.31
C ILE A 131 -32.12 -31.17 4.91
N PHE A 132 -32.90 -30.51 4.04
CA PHE A 132 -34.18 -29.91 4.39
C PHE A 132 -35.28 -30.63 3.60
N TRP A 133 -36.19 -31.29 4.32
CA TRP A 133 -37.28 -32.06 3.73
C TRP A 133 -38.62 -31.54 4.26
N SER A 134 -39.55 -31.22 3.37
CA SER A 134 -40.92 -30.81 3.74
C SER A 134 -41.97 -31.76 3.16
N CYS A 135 -42.87 -32.26 4.00
CA CYS A 135 -44.03 -33.07 3.64
C CYS A 135 -45.28 -32.19 3.70
N MET A 136 -45.84 -31.86 2.52
CA MET A 136 -46.93 -30.88 2.38
C MET A 136 -48.31 -31.52 2.27
N GLY A 137 -49.34 -30.84 2.78
CA GLY A 137 -50.74 -31.27 2.73
C GLY A 137 -51.34 -31.14 1.33
N ALA A 138 -52.21 -32.08 0.96
CA ALA A 138 -52.68 -32.34 -0.40
C ALA A 138 -53.58 -31.26 -1.08
N SER A 139 -53.48 -29.96 -0.76
CA SER A 139 -54.37 -28.97 -1.38
C SER A 139 -53.88 -27.52 -1.46
N GLN A 140 -52.58 -27.22 -1.42
CA GLN A 140 -52.07 -25.83 -1.55
C GLN A 140 -51.18 -25.66 -2.80
N PRO A 141 -51.16 -24.47 -3.42
CA PRO A 141 -50.17 -24.11 -4.44
C PRO A 141 -48.81 -23.85 -3.79
N ASP A 142 -47.72 -24.10 -4.52
CA ASP A 142 -46.32 -23.93 -4.07
C ASP A 142 -45.48 -23.48 -5.27
N ILE A 143 -44.90 -22.28 -5.23
CA ILE A 143 -44.08 -21.72 -6.32
C ILE A 143 -42.59 -22.06 -6.15
N SER A 144 -42.02 -22.78 -7.13
CA SER A 144 -40.60 -23.10 -7.14
C SER A 144 -39.71 -21.85 -7.16
N GLU A 145 -38.43 -22.02 -6.89
CA GLU A 145 -37.48 -20.92 -7.09
C GLU A 145 -37.40 -20.54 -8.58
N PRO A 146 -37.61 -19.25 -8.93
CA PRO A 146 -37.56 -18.84 -10.33
C PRO A 146 -36.13 -18.81 -10.87
N ALA A 147 -35.93 -19.31 -12.08
CA ALA A 147 -34.64 -19.31 -12.77
C ALA A 147 -34.66 -18.36 -13.97
N VAL A 148 -33.69 -17.45 -14.05
CA VAL A 148 -33.52 -16.49 -15.15
C VAL A 148 -32.32 -16.88 -16.00
N GLU A 149 -32.50 -16.86 -17.32
CA GLU A 149 -31.42 -16.91 -18.30
C GLU A 149 -30.75 -15.52 -18.45
N VAL A 150 -29.49 -15.49 -18.91
CA VAL A 150 -28.71 -14.24 -19.05
C VAL A 150 -29.32 -13.34 -20.14
N LEU A 151 -29.24 -12.01 -19.95
CA LEU A 151 -29.60 -10.98 -20.93
C LEU A 151 -28.35 -10.16 -21.30
N GLU A 152 -27.88 -10.31 -22.53
CA GLU A 152 -26.71 -9.59 -23.07
C GLU A 152 -26.93 -9.26 -24.56
N ALA A 153 -26.67 -8.02 -24.97
CA ALA A 153 -26.82 -7.52 -26.33
C ALA A 153 -25.85 -6.35 -26.63
N ASN A 154 -25.69 -5.96 -27.89
CA ASN A 154 -25.02 -4.69 -28.22
C ASN A 154 -25.98 -3.50 -28.09
N ILE A 155 -25.46 -2.27 -28.00
CA ILE A 155 -26.30 -1.06 -28.12
C ILE A 155 -27.13 -1.09 -29.41
N PHE A 156 -28.38 -0.65 -29.32
CA PHE A 156 -29.41 -0.72 -30.38
C PHE A 156 -29.89 -2.13 -30.77
N GLU A 157 -29.48 -3.16 -30.03
CA GLU A 157 -29.90 -4.55 -30.27
C GLU A 157 -31.03 -4.96 -29.29
N LEU A 158 -32.01 -5.71 -29.81
CA LEU A 158 -33.05 -6.36 -29.04
C LEU A 158 -32.59 -7.76 -28.64
N VAL A 159 -32.66 -8.09 -27.35
CA VAL A 159 -32.38 -9.44 -26.84
C VAL A 159 -33.61 -10.09 -26.26
N THR A 160 -33.78 -11.37 -26.55
CA THR A 160 -34.85 -12.20 -25.98
C THR A 160 -34.25 -13.30 -25.11
N SER A 161 -34.75 -13.42 -23.89
CA SER A 161 -34.36 -14.43 -22.90
C SER A 161 -35.60 -14.96 -22.19
N SER A 162 -35.43 -15.65 -21.06
CA SER A 162 -36.58 -16.22 -20.35
C SER A 162 -36.41 -16.38 -18.83
N LEU A 163 -37.55 -16.33 -18.14
CA LEU A 163 -37.72 -16.67 -16.73
C LEU A 163 -38.58 -17.93 -16.63
N SER A 164 -38.20 -18.89 -15.79
CA SER A 164 -38.99 -20.12 -15.60
C SER A 164 -39.21 -20.47 -14.13
N PHE A 165 -40.39 -21.00 -13.83
CA PHE A 165 -40.76 -21.51 -12.50
C PHE A 165 -41.84 -22.59 -12.63
N LYS A 166 -42.09 -23.34 -11.56
CA LYS A 166 -43.00 -24.48 -11.52
C LYS A 166 -43.96 -24.36 -10.33
N ASN A 167 -45.21 -24.78 -10.52
CA ASN A 167 -46.09 -25.07 -9.40
C ASN A 167 -45.77 -26.47 -8.85
N GLN A 168 -45.10 -26.53 -7.70
CA GLN A 168 -44.78 -27.77 -6.97
C GLN A 168 -45.93 -28.24 -6.08
N GLY A 169 -46.97 -27.42 -5.95
CA GLY A 169 -48.13 -27.66 -5.09
C GLY A 169 -49.18 -28.57 -5.73
N ALA A 170 -50.17 -28.92 -4.91
CA ALA A 170 -51.28 -29.79 -5.29
C ALA A 170 -52.56 -29.02 -5.71
N ALA A 171 -52.55 -27.68 -5.62
CA ALA A 171 -53.62 -26.80 -6.10
C ALA A 171 -53.10 -25.81 -7.16
N ALA A 172 -54.00 -25.17 -7.91
CA ALA A 172 -53.63 -24.22 -8.97
C ALA A 172 -52.95 -22.96 -8.39
N LEU A 173 -51.79 -22.61 -8.96
CA LEU A 173 -51.02 -21.43 -8.62
C LEU A 173 -51.43 -20.28 -9.55
N GLU A 174 -52.03 -19.24 -8.99
CA GLU A 174 -52.31 -17.97 -9.68
C GLU A 174 -51.13 -17.03 -9.44
N TYR A 175 -50.62 -16.39 -10.50
CA TYR A 175 -49.47 -15.49 -10.41
C TYR A 175 -49.63 -14.24 -11.28
N SER A 176 -48.94 -13.16 -10.89
CA SER A 176 -48.71 -11.96 -11.69
C SER A 176 -47.27 -11.46 -11.48
N ILE A 177 -46.67 -10.88 -12.51
CA ILE A 177 -45.27 -10.45 -12.56
C ILE A 177 -45.23 -8.98 -12.93
N GLU A 178 -44.54 -8.18 -12.13
CA GLU A 178 -44.37 -6.74 -12.37
C GLU A 178 -42.87 -6.38 -12.40
N SER A 179 -42.52 -5.39 -13.23
CA SER A 179 -41.17 -4.80 -13.31
C SER A 179 -41.29 -3.28 -13.34
N SER A 180 -40.31 -2.59 -12.77
CA SER A 180 -40.20 -1.12 -12.85
C SER A 180 -39.37 -0.62 -14.04
N ALA A 181 -38.75 -1.54 -14.80
CA ALA A 181 -37.87 -1.21 -15.91
C ALA A 181 -38.65 -0.93 -17.20
N GLU A 182 -38.50 0.28 -17.76
CA GLU A 182 -39.10 0.67 -19.05
C GLU A 182 -38.48 -0.05 -20.25
N TRP A 183 -37.25 -0.57 -20.11
CA TRP A 183 -36.51 -1.28 -21.16
C TRP A 183 -36.85 -2.77 -21.28
N LEU A 184 -37.72 -3.30 -20.41
CA LEU A 184 -38.06 -4.72 -20.33
C LEU A 184 -39.54 -4.97 -20.57
N ARG A 185 -39.84 -5.92 -21.45
CA ARG A 185 -41.18 -6.44 -21.70
C ARG A 185 -41.27 -7.93 -21.34
N LEU A 186 -42.38 -8.32 -20.74
CA LEU A 186 -42.66 -9.68 -20.25
C LEU A 186 -43.89 -10.25 -20.94
N GLU A 187 -43.85 -11.52 -21.37
CA GLU A 187 -45.04 -12.19 -21.89
C GLU A 187 -45.04 -13.71 -21.59
N PRO A 188 -46.08 -14.28 -20.96
CA PRO A 188 -47.19 -13.60 -20.27
C PRO A 188 -46.74 -12.91 -18.96
N ASP A 189 -47.45 -11.90 -18.49
CA ASP A 189 -47.20 -11.22 -17.21
C ASP A 189 -48.09 -11.71 -16.07
N ALA A 190 -49.10 -12.54 -16.35
CA ALA A 190 -49.93 -13.20 -15.35
C ALA A 190 -50.50 -14.52 -15.88
N GLY A 191 -50.90 -15.42 -14.97
CA GLY A 191 -51.51 -16.68 -15.38
C GLY A 191 -51.85 -17.62 -14.23
N SER A 192 -52.33 -18.81 -14.61
CA SER A 192 -52.68 -19.92 -13.71
C SER A 192 -51.90 -21.17 -14.11
N LEU A 193 -51.25 -21.80 -13.14
CA LEU A 193 -50.46 -23.02 -13.30
C LEU A 193 -51.13 -24.18 -12.57
N ALA A 194 -51.49 -25.22 -13.32
CA ALA A 194 -51.94 -26.47 -12.73
C ALA A 194 -50.84 -27.11 -11.85
N PRO A 195 -51.22 -27.97 -10.89
CA PRO A 195 -50.26 -28.76 -10.11
C PRO A 195 -49.22 -29.43 -10.98
N ASN A 196 -47.94 -29.34 -10.60
CA ASN A 196 -46.78 -29.86 -11.34
C ASN A 196 -46.49 -29.24 -12.72
N ALA A 197 -47.24 -28.23 -13.17
CA ALA A 197 -46.94 -27.54 -14.42
C ALA A 197 -45.80 -26.52 -14.24
N SER A 198 -45.03 -26.32 -15.30
CA SER A 198 -43.99 -25.29 -15.40
C SER A 198 -44.42 -24.17 -16.34
N GLN A 199 -44.02 -22.95 -16.02
CA GLN A 199 -44.18 -21.78 -16.85
C GLN A 199 -42.83 -21.27 -17.32
N LYS A 200 -42.76 -20.85 -18.59
CA LYS A 200 -41.67 -20.07 -19.17
C LYS A 200 -42.23 -18.72 -19.59
N ILE A 201 -41.64 -17.64 -19.12
CA ILE A 201 -41.98 -16.24 -19.41
C ILE A 201 -40.91 -15.71 -20.36
N ALA A 202 -41.31 -15.14 -21.50
CA ALA A 202 -40.38 -14.48 -22.39
C ALA A 202 -39.97 -13.13 -21.80
N LEU A 203 -38.66 -12.86 -21.80
CA LEU A 203 -38.08 -11.58 -21.43
C LEU A 203 -37.58 -10.92 -22.71
N GLU A 204 -38.17 -9.82 -23.14
CA GLU A 204 -37.69 -9.02 -24.28
C GLU A 204 -37.10 -7.71 -23.75
N ALA A 205 -35.83 -7.45 -24.02
CA ALA A 205 -35.13 -6.26 -23.54
C ALA A 205 -34.40 -5.56 -24.69
N GLU A 206 -34.39 -4.23 -24.68
CA GLU A 206 -33.73 -3.40 -25.70
C GLU A 206 -32.58 -2.59 -25.10
N CYS A 207 -31.40 -2.68 -25.73
CA CYS A 207 -30.27 -1.83 -25.38
C CYS A 207 -30.36 -0.48 -26.09
N GLY A 208 -30.43 0.62 -25.34
CA GLY A 208 -30.40 1.98 -25.89
C GLY A 208 -28.99 2.47 -26.27
N GLU A 209 -28.81 3.79 -26.41
CA GLU A 209 -27.55 4.44 -26.81
C GLU A 209 -26.40 4.29 -25.78
N LYS A 210 -26.74 3.97 -24.52
CA LYS A 210 -25.76 3.90 -23.43
C LYS A 210 -25.33 2.46 -23.18
N ALA A 211 -24.05 2.18 -23.41
CA ALA A 211 -23.43 0.93 -22.97
C ALA A 211 -23.33 0.87 -21.44
N GLY A 212 -23.42 -0.34 -20.87
CA GLY A 212 -23.36 -0.55 -19.42
C GLY A 212 -24.28 -1.67 -18.92
N ALA A 213 -24.27 -1.86 -17.60
CA ALA A 213 -25.14 -2.80 -16.90
C ALA A 213 -26.39 -2.09 -16.37
N PHE A 214 -27.56 -2.62 -16.73
CA PHE A 214 -28.87 -2.15 -16.26
C PHE A 214 -29.50 -3.22 -15.37
N GLU A 215 -29.90 -2.85 -14.16
CA GLU A 215 -30.43 -3.77 -13.16
C GLU A 215 -31.86 -3.40 -12.77
N THR A 216 -32.70 -4.40 -12.55
CA THR A 216 -34.08 -4.25 -12.06
C THR A 216 -34.48 -5.48 -11.25
N GLU A 217 -35.59 -5.38 -10.52
CA GLU A 217 -36.18 -6.50 -9.78
C GLU A 217 -37.55 -6.85 -10.38
N LEU A 218 -37.78 -8.14 -10.65
CA LEU A 218 -39.08 -8.68 -11.02
C LEU A 218 -39.82 -9.11 -9.75
N VAL A 219 -41.05 -8.63 -9.56
CA VAL A 219 -41.90 -9.02 -8.43
C VAL A 219 -42.97 -10.00 -8.91
N ILE A 220 -42.84 -11.26 -8.51
CA ILE A 220 -43.83 -12.32 -8.76
C ILE A 220 -44.77 -12.37 -7.55
N SER A 221 -46.01 -11.93 -7.70
CA SER A 221 -47.06 -12.10 -6.69
C SER A 221 -47.84 -13.38 -6.99
N SER A 222 -48.15 -14.18 -5.97
CA SER A 222 -48.86 -15.45 -6.14
C SER A 222 -49.87 -15.75 -5.02
N ASN A 223 -50.74 -16.74 -5.24
CA ASN A 223 -51.66 -17.26 -4.22
C ASN A 223 -51.04 -18.37 -3.35
N ASP A 224 -49.73 -18.55 -3.40
CA ASP A 224 -48.97 -19.39 -2.47
C ASP A 224 -49.09 -18.83 -1.04
N PRO A 225 -49.63 -19.60 -0.08
CA PRO A 225 -49.81 -19.13 1.29
C PRO A 225 -48.49 -18.92 2.07
N ASN A 226 -47.40 -19.53 1.61
CA ASN A 226 -46.08 -19.41 2.23
C ASN A 226 -45.25 -18.33 1.50
N GLU A 227 -45.32 -18.30 0.16
CA GLU A 227 -44.58 -17.36 -0.70
C GLU A 227 -45.51 -16.49 -1.59
N GLY A 228 -46.36 -15.70 -0.96
CA GLY A 228 -47.28 -14.80 -1.68
C GLY A 228 -46.59 -13.73 -2.55
N LYS A 229 -45.28 -13.49 -2.36
CA LYS A 229 -44.42 -12.66 -3.22
C LYS A 229 -42.99 -13.20 -3.29
N LYS A 230 -42.42 -13.28 -4.50
CA LYS A 230 -40.99 -13.52 -4.76
C LYS A 230 -40.38 -12.37 -5.57
N THR A 231 -39.14 -12.01 -5.25
CA THR A 231 -38.39 -10.96 -5.97
C THR A 231 -37.20 -11.60 -6.67
N VAL A 232 -37.06 -11.33 -7.97
CA VAL A 232 -36.01 -11.92 -8.80
C VAL A 232 -35.15 -10.79 -9.40
N PRO A 233 -33.85 -10.68 -9.03
CA PRO A 233 -32.98 -9.68 -9.61
C PRO A 233 -32.68 -10.02 -11.08
N LEU A 234 -32.72 -9.01 -11.93
CA LEU A 234 -32.46 -9.11 -13.36
C LEU A 234 -31.40 -8.10 -13.78
N LYS A 235 -30.48 -8.52 -14.64
CA LYS A 235 -29.39 -7.71 -15.18
C LYS A 235 -29.32 -7.83 -16.69
N LEU A 236 -29.38 -6.71 -17.39
CA LEU A 236 -29.10 -6.57 -18.82
C LEU A 236 -27.70 -5.98 -19.00
N ILE A 237 -26.88 -6.60 -19.84
CA ILE A 237 -25.55 -6.09 -20.23
C ILE A 237 -25.64 -5.57 -21.66
N CYS A 238 -25.40 -4.26 -21.83
CA CYS A 238 -25.34 -3.61 -23.15
C CYS A 238 -23.88 -3.32 -23.53
N ASN A 239 -23.40 -4.00 -24.56
CA ASN A 239 -22.04 -3.89 -25.10
C ASN A 239 -21.92 -2.70 -26.07
N SER A 240 -20.84 -1.92 -25.98
CA SER A 240 -20.58 -0.83 -26.94
C SER A 240 -20.18 -1.38 -28.31
N LEU A 241 -20.69 -0.80 -29.39
CA LEU A 241 -20.20 -1.05 -30.75
C LEU A 241 -18.91 -0.25 -30.99
N ASP A 242 -17.86 -0.92 -31.42
CA ASP A 242 -16.61 -0.30 -31.85
C ASP A 242 -16.76 0.11 -33.34
N VAL A 243 -17.16 1.35 -33.60
CA VAL A 243 -17.29 1.93 -34.97
C VAL A 243 -16.48 3.24 -35.10
N PRO A 244 -16.01 3.63 -36.30
CA PRO A 244 -15.45 4.94 -36.59
C PRO A 244 -16.55 6.03 -36.69
N ASP A 245 -16.22 7.30 -36.41
CA ASP A 245 -17.15 8.46 -36.42
C ASP A 245 -16.39 9.73 -36.92
N ILE A 246 -16.78 10.37 -38.02
CA ILE A 246 -16.05 11.48 -38.67
C ILE A 246 -16.62 12.88 -38.34
N SER A 247 -15.82 13.73 -37.68
CA SER A 247 -16.23 15.13 -37.38
C SER A 247 -15.38 16.17 -38.12
N LEU A 248 -16.00 17.09 -38.88
CA LEU A 248 -15.33 18.07 -39.77
C LEU A 248 -15.38 19.53 -39.27
N LEU A 249 -14.26 20.26 -39.44
CA LEU A 249 -14.18 21.71 -39.23
C LEU A 249 -13.08 22.38 -40.09
N PRO A 250 -13.38 23.44 -40.87
CA PRO A 250 -14.69 24.06 -41.08
C PRO A 250 -15.58 23.25 -42.02
N THR A 251 -16.89 23.50 -42.01
CA THR A 251 -17.87 22.83 -42.90
C THR A 251 -17.97 23.47 -44.30
N SER A 252 -17.23 24.55 -44.56
CA SER A 252 -17.10 25.20 -45.87
C SER A 252 -15.80 26.00 -45.94
N ILE A 253 -15.27 26.23 -47.14
CA ILE A 253 -14.08 27.06 -47.39
C ILE A 253 -14.45 28.26 -48.27
N VAL A 254 -14.04 29.46 -47.87
CA VAL A 254 -14.14 30.69 -48.68
C VAL A 254 -12.75 31.31 -48.74
N ALA A 255 -12.25 31.56 -49.95
CA ALA A 255 -10.91 32.11 -50.14
C ALA A 255 -10.88 33.11 -51.30
N ALA A 256 -9.88 33.99 -51.33
CA ALA A 256 -9.65 34.91 -52.44
C ALA A 256 -8.15 35.07 -52.75
N ALA A 257 -7.80 35.16 -54.02
CA ALA A 257 -6.41 35.37 -54.45
C ALA A 257 -6.33 36.28 -55.68
N ARG A 258 -5.11 36.77 -55.98
CA ARG A 258 -4.88 37.58 -57.18
C ARG A 258 -4.84 36.69 -58.42
N VAL A 259 -5.37 37.17 -59.55
CA VAL A 259 -5.23 36.48 -60.85
C VAL A 259 -3.76 36.11 -61.13
N GLY A 260 -3.54 34.89 -61.62
CA GLY A 260 -2.21 34.32 -61.87
C GLY A 260 -1.41 33.90 -60.63
N THR A 261 -2.02 33.88 -59.44
CA THR A 261 -1.39 33.40 -58.19
C THR A 261 -2.10 32.17 -57.63
N GLY A 262 -1.53 31.54 -56.60
CA GLY A 262 -2.15 30.46 -55.86
C GLY A 262 -2.11 30.72 -54.35
N LEU A 263 -2.99 30.05 -53.62
CA LEU A 263 -3.12 30.11 -52.17
C LEU A 263 -3.30 28.70 -51.62
N THR A 264 -2.83 28.47 -50.40
CA THR A 264 -3.06 27.22 -49.69
C THR A 264 -4.03 27.47 -48.53
N ARG A 265 -5.02 26.59 -48.37
CA ARG A 265 -5.93 26.55 -47.22
C ARG A 265 -5.87 25.18 -46.53
N THR A 266 -6.44 25.09 -45.33
CA THR A 266 -6.47 23.82 -44.58
C THR A 266 -7.89 23.45 -44.18
N LEU A 267 -8.23 22.17 -44.33
CA LEU A 267 -9.47 21.58 -43.82
C LEU A 267 -9.10 20.46 -42.83
N SER A 268 -9.67 20.46 -41.62
CA SER A 268 -9.39 19.43 -40.62
C SER A 268 -10.60 18.60 -40.28
N PHE A 269 -10.38 17.35 -39.88
CA PHE A 269 -11.40 16.46 -39.32
C PHE A 269 -10.81 15.49 -38.31
N SER A 270 -11.64 14.96 -37.42
CA SER A 270 -11.26 13.98 -36.40
C SER A 270 -12.07 12.70 -36.51
N ASN A 271 -11.50 11.61 -35.98
CA ASN A 271 -12.21 10.36 -35.72
C ASN A 271 -12.66 10.34 -34.25
N GLU A 272 -13.93 10.63 -33.99
CA GLU A 272 -14.53 10.58 -32.65
C GLU A 272 -14.93 9.15 -32.24
N GLY A 273 -14.80 8.20 -33.16
CA GLY A 273 -15.12 6.78 -32.97
C GLY A 273 -14.01 6.01 -32.25
N ARG A 274 -14.25 4.71 -32.03
CA ARG A 274 -13.32 3.81 -31.28
C ARG A 274 -12.45 2.92 -32.16
N VAL A 275 -12.72 2.87 -33.45
CA VAL A 275 -11.96 2.10 -34.45
C VAL A 275 -11.42 3.06 -35.50
N THR A 276 -10.38 2.63 -36.21
CA THR A 276 -9.73 3.39 -37.28
C THR A 276 -10.74 3.82 -38.37
N LEU A 277 -10.74 5.11 -38.68
CA LEU A 277 -11.49 5.76 -39.74
C LEU A 277 -10.64 5.80 -41.02
N ASP A 278 -11.09 5.15 -42.09
CA ASP A 278 -10.46 5.24 -43.41
C ASP A 278 -11.19 6.29 -44.24
N PHE A 279 -10.46 7.17 -44.93
CA PHE A 279 -11.03 8.22 -45.78
C PHE A 279 -10.37 8.32 -47.15
N ALA A 280 -11.15 8.76 -48.15
CA ALA A 280 -10.68 9.08 -49.49
C ALA A 280 -11.40 10.32 -50.03
N VAL A 281 -10.64 11.24 -50.59
CA VAL A 281 -11.11 12.54 -51.08
C VAL A 281 -11.13 12.53 -52.60
N GLN A 282 -12.23 12.97 -53.19
CA GLN A 282 -12.36 13.11 -54.63
C GLN A 282 -12.52 14.58 -55.02
N GLU A 283 -11.58 15.09 -55.82
CA GLU A 283 -11.66 16.40 -56.45
C GLU A 283 -12.11 16.28 -57.91
N ASN A 284 -13.04 17.14 -58.34
CA ASN A 284 -13.63 17.11 -59.68
C ASN A 284 -13.31 18.37 -60.50
N VAL A 285 -12.30 19.14 -60.09
CA VAL A 285 -11.91 20.42 -60.71
C VAL A 285 -10.39 20.55 -60.81
N ASP A 286 -9.93 21.35 -61.76
CA ASP A 286 -8.53 21.53 -62.15
C ASP A 286 -7.82 22.71 -61.45
N TRP A 287 -8.55 23.51 -60.67
CA TRP A 287 -8.03 24.64 -59.90
C TRP A 287 -7.83 24.37 -58.40
N LEU A 288 -8.14 23.15 -57.94
CA LEU A 288 -7.99 22.68 -56.56
C LEU A 288 -7.16 21.40 -56.58
N SER A 289 -6.18 21.29 -55.68
CA SER A 289 -5.51 20.03 -55.38
C SER A 289 -5.51 19.78 -53.87
N VAL A 290 -5.82 18.55 -53.44
CA VAL A 290 -5.87 18.15 -52.02
C VAL A 290 -4.75 17.18 -51.64
N ASN A 291 -4.13 17.39 -50.48
CA ASN A 291 -3.11 16.50 -49.93
C ASN A 291 -3.23 16.32 -48.40
N PRO A 292 -3.27 15.09 -47.86
CA PRO A 292 -3.35 13.82 -48.58
C PRO A 292 -4.75 13.59 -49.19
N ALA A 293 -4.82 12.89 -50.32
CA ALA A 293 -6.10 12.53 -50.95
C ALA A 293 -6.76 11.29 -50.34
N GLU A 294 -6.06 10.51 -49.53
CA GLU A 294 -6.58 9.33 -48.83
C GLU A 294 -5.75 9.07 -47.56
N GLY A 295 -6.31 8.34 -46.60
CA GLY A 295 -5.60 7.97 -45.38
C GLY A 295 -6.46 7.20 -44.37
N SER A 296 -5.84 6.91 -43.22
CA SER A 296 -6.45 6.21 -42.10
C SER A 296 -6.17 6.96 -40.80
N LEU A 297 -7.16 7.07 -39.92
CA LEU A 297 -7.14 7.84 -38.70
C LEU A 297 -7.52 6.97 -37.49
N GLU A 298 -6.60 6.81 -36.55
CA GLU A 298 -6.89 6.11 -35.30
C GLU A 298 -7.94 6.86 -34.46
N SER A 299 -8.57 6.15 -33.52
CA SER A 299 -9.53 6.74 -32.57
C SER A 299 -8.96 7.97 -31.86
N GLY A 300 -9.72 9.07 -31.87
CA GLY A 300 -9.35 10.36 -31.27
C GLY A 300 -8.28 11.15 -32.04
N ALA A 301 -7.76 10.65 -33.16
CA ALA A 301 -6.80 11.36 -33.98
C ALA A 301 -7.46 12.41 -34.89
N MET A 302 -6.67 13.40 -35.33
CA MET A 302 -7.09 14.48 -36.22
C MET A 302 -6.25 14.48 -37.50
N GLN A 303 -6.90 14.68 -38.64
CA GLN A 303 -6.27 14.88 -39.95
C GLN A 303 -6.39 16.35 -40.35
N THR A 304 -5.37 16.85 -41.03
CA THR A 304 -5.45 18.11 -41.76
C THR A 304 -5.16 17.86 -43.24
N LEU A 305 -6.04 18.35 -44.10
CA LEU A 305 -5.90 18.37 -45.55
C LEU A 305 -5.39 19.74 -45.98
N GLU A 306 -4.34 19.75 -46.78
CA GLU A 306 -3.83 20.93 -47.48
C GLU A 306 -4.57 21.09 -48.80
N LEU A 307 -5.24 22.22 -48.99
CA LEU A 307 -6.01 22.59 -50.17
C LEU A 307 -5.22 23.65 -50.95
N ALA A 308 -4.55 23.27 -52.03
CA ALA A 308 -3.89 24.24 -52.90
C ALA A 308 -4.86 24.73 -53.98
N LEU A 309 -5.12 26.03 -53.99
CA LEU A 309 -6.07 26.74 -54.85
C LEU A 309 -5.28 27.59 -55.86
N THR A 310 -5.58 27.48 -57.14
CA THR A 310 -4.86 28.21 -58.20
C THR A 310 -5.79 29.11 -59.01
N CYS A 311 -5.47 30.41 -59.11
CA CYS A 311 -6.16 31.33 -59.98
C CYS A 311 -5.58 31.32 -61.39
N SER A 312 -6.46 31.28 -62.38
CA SER A 312 -6.10 31.56 -63.77
C SER A 312 -5.81 33.07 -63.96
N ASP A 313 -5.44 33.48 -65.18
CA ASP A 313 -5.22 34.89 -65.52
C ASP A 313 -6.54 35.70 -65.69
N LYS A 314 -7.68 35.16 -65.24
CA LYS A 314 -9.02 35.75 -65.40
C LYS A 314 -9.65 36.07 -64.04
N GLU A 315 -10.38 37.17 -64.01
CA GLU A 315 -11.24 37.53 -62.88
C GLU A 315 -12.51 36.67 -62.93
N GLU A 316 -12.68 35.81 -61.94
CA GLU A 316 -13.77 34.85 -61.86
C GLU A 316 -13.98 34.34 -60.42
N THR A 317 -15.20 33.94 -60.10
CA THR A 317 -15.53 33.19 -58.88
C THR A 317 -15.66 31.71 -59.26
N LEU A 318 -14.84 30.88 -58.64
CA LEU A 318 -14.81 29.42 -58.80
C LEU A 318 -15.52 28.77 -57.62
N SER A 319 -16.30 27.73 -57.85
CA SER A 319 -16.98 27.00 -56.78
C SER A 319 -17.04 25.50 -57.07
N THR A 320 -16.82 24.68 -56.04
CA THR A 320 -16.94 23.21 -56.11
C THR A 320 -17.41 22.65 -54.77
N THR A 321 -17.76 21.37 -54.73
CA THR A 321 -17.95 20.61 -53.50
C THR A 321 -16.87 19.55 -53.41
N LEU A 322 -16.18 19.48 -52.27
CA LEU A 322 -15.22 18.43 -51.97
C LEU A 322 -15.94 17.27 -51.29
N ASP A 323 -15.91 16.09 -51.90
CA ASP A 323 -16.52 14.88 -51.35
C ASP A 323 -15.46 14.02 -50.64
N ILE A 324 -15.65 13.80 -49.34
CA ILE A 324 -14.83 12.92 -48.50
C ILE A 324 -15.60 11.64 -48.25
N LYS A 325 -15.16 10.52 -48.82
CA LYS A 325 -15.70 9.17 -48.55
C LYS A 325 -15.04 8.60 -47.30
N SER A 326 -15.81 7.89 -46.47
CA SER A 326 -15.32 7.25 -45.26
C SER A 326 -15.93 5.86 -45.04
N ASN A 327 -15.34 5.08 -44.13
CA ASN A 327 -15.88 3.81 -43.61
C ASN A 327 -16.80 4.00 -42.39
N ASP A 328 -17.20 5.24 -42.12
CA ASP A 328 -18.20 5.60 -41.13
C ASP A 328 -19.58 5.05 -41.54
N PRO A 329 -20.24 4.21 -40.71
CA PRO A 329 -21.52 3.58 -41.06
C PRO A 329 -22.68 4.56 -41.28
N ASP A 330 -22.72 5.68 -40.55
CA ASP A 330 -23.77 6.69 -40.63
C ASP A 330 -23.37 7.89 -41.51
N GLU A 331 -22.07 8.14 -41.66
CA GLU A 331 -21.54 9.27 -42.42
C GLU A 331 -20.55 8.87 -43.52
N ALA A 332 -20.87 7.82 -44.28
CA ALA A 332 -20.04 7.26 -45.35
C ALA A 332 -19.57 8.24 -46.45
N SER A 333 -20.11 9.47 -46.49
CA SER A 333 -19.68 10.54 -47.39
C SER A 333 -20.04 11.92 -46.85
N VAL A 334 -19.05 12.79 -46.69
CA VAL A 334 -19.25 14.18 -46.25
C VAL A 334 -18.87 15.18 -47.35
N ALA A 335 -19.72 16.19 -47.55
CA ALA A 335 -19.60 17.18 -48.63
C ALA A 335 -19.23 18.57 -48.08
N VAL A 336 -18.13 19.15 -48.56
CA VAL A 336 -17.62 20.46 -48.11
C VAL A 336 -17.67 21.47 -49.26
N PRO A 337 -18.54 22.49 -49.21
CA PRO A 337 -18.58 23.54 -50.23
C PRO A 337 -17.33 24.43 -50.20
N ILE A 338 -16.77 24.74 -51.37
CA ILE A 338 -15.61 25.61 -51.56
C ILE A 338 -15.97 26.73 -52.54
N VAL A 339 -15.73 27.98 -52.14
CA VAL A 339 -15.86 29.19 -52.98
C VAL A 339 -14.50 29.91 -53.03
N PHE A 340 -14.03 30.22 -54.23
CA PHE A 340 -12.73 30.83 -54.46
C PHE A 340 -12.82 32.02 -55.44
N ASP A 341 -12.52 33.23 -54.96
CA ASP A 341 -12.61 34.47 -55.74
C ASP A 341 -11.24 34.91 -56.29
N CYS A 342 -11.09 34.91 -57.62
CA CYS A 342 -9.90 35.40 -58.31
C CYS A 342 -10.07 36.86 -58.74
N THR A 343 -9.28 37.79 -58.18
CA THR A 343 -9.45 39.24 -58.39
C THR A 343 -8.17 39.93 -58.90
N VAL A 344 -8.32 41.08 -59.56
CA VAL A 344 -7.18 41.81 -60.16
C VAL A 344 -6.50 42.76 -59.15
N GLU A 345 -7.25 43.21 -58.14
CA GLU A 345 -6.75 44.05 -57.04
C GLU A 345 -6.05 43.20 -55.98
N GLN A 346 -5.01 43.77 -55.34
CA GLN A 346 -4.32 43.10 -54.24
C GLN A 346 -5.34 42.94 -53.09
N PRO A 347 -5.56 41.72 -52.54
CA PRO A 347 -6.46 41.57 -51.41
C PRO A 347 -6.00 42.50 -50.29
N ALA A 348 -6.96 43.12 -49.60
CA ALA A 348 -6.71 43.98 -48.45
C ALA A 348 -5.76 43.29 -47.46
N ASN A 349 -5.00 44.05 -46.66
CA ASN A 349 -4.14 43.46 -45.63
C ASN A 349 -4.95 42.45 -44.80
N THR A 350 -4.63 41.16 -44.87
CA THR A 350 -5.31 40.09 -44.12
C THR A 350 -4.32 39.39 -43.18
N PRO A 351 -4.72 39.12 -41.93
CA PRO A 351 -4.02 38.17 -41.08
C PRO A 351 -4.28 36.73 -41.56
N ASP A 352 -3.38 35.81 -41.25
CA ASP A 352 -3.49 34.38 -41.59
C ASP A 352 -2.82 33.55 -40.47
N ILE A 353 -3.60 32.78 -39.70
CA ILE A 353 -3.15 32.08 -38.49
C ILE A 353 -2.86 30.60 -38.78
N THR A 354 -1.71 30.10 -38.31
CA THR A 354 -1.41 28.66 -38.36
C THR A 354 -2.17 27.88 -37.28
N ALA A 355 -2.30 26.57 -37.45
CA ALA A 355 -2.78 25.70 -36.37
C ALA A 355 -1.85 25.77 -35.12
N PRO A 356 -2.41 25.74 -33.90
CA PRO A 356 -1.63 25.67 -32.67
C PRO A 356 -0.89 24.32 -32.57
N GLN A 357 0.37 24.34 -32.13
CA GLN A 357 1.23 23.16 -32.00
C GLN A 357 2.04 23.17 -30.67
N PRO A 358 2.18 22.04 -29.97
CA PRO A 358 1.61 20.73 -30.29
C PRO A 358 0.09 20.68 -30.05
N ASN A 359 -0.64 19.86 -30.81
CA ASN A 359 -2.06 19.57 -30.62
C ASN A 359 -2.30 18.06 -30.79
N PRO A 360 -2.63 17.30 -29.72
CA PRO A 360 -2.93 17.75 -28.37
C PRO A 360 -1.69 18.23 -27.57
N LEU A 361 -1.91 19.14 -26.62
CA LEU A 361 -0.93 19.50 -25.60
C LEU A 361 -1.16 18.64 -24.34
N THR A 362 -0.20 17.77 -24.02
CA THR A 362 -0.28 16.88 -22.84
C THR A 362 0.53 17.43 -21.66
N LEU A 363 -0.11 17.51 -20.50
CA LEU A 363 0.46 17.86 -19.21
C LEU A 363 0.44 16.63 -18.29
N THR A 364 1.41 16.51 -17.39
CA THR A 364 1.42 15.48 -16.35
C THR A 364 1.71 16.12 -15.00
N ALA A 365 0.76 16.02 -14.09
CA ALA A 365 0.90 16.40 -12.69
C ALA A 365 0.55 15.20 -11.79
N TYR A 366 0.89 15.31 -10.51
CA TYR A 366 0.72 14.22 -9.55
C TYR A 366 -0.20 14.62 -8.41
N ILE A 367 -0.99 13.67 -7.93
CA ILE A 367 -1.97 13.90 -6.85
C ILE A 367 -1.33 14.14 -5.47
N ALA A 368 -0.01 14.00 -5.35
CA ALA A 368 0.76 14.29 -4.15
C ALA A 368 2.15 14.86 -4.54
N GLY A 369 2.55 15.99 -3.94
CA GLY A 369 3.80 16.67 -4.27
C GLY A 369 3.63 17.70 -5.38
N GLN A 370 4.06 17.40 -6.61
CA GLN A 370 3.95 18.31 -7.77
C GLN A 370 2.53 18.26 -8.35
N THR A 371 1.59 18.96 -7.70
CA THR A 371 0.18 19.06 -8.11
C THR A 371 -0.07 19.99 -9.29
N GLU A 372 0.94 20.77 -9.69
CA GLU A 372 0.88 21.69 -10.82
C GLU A 372 1.79 21.21 -11.96
N ALA A 373 1.30 21.31 -13.19
CA ALA A 373 2.04 21.05 -14.41
C ALA A 373 1.96 22.24 -15.37
N SER A 374 3.08 22.61 -15.98
CA SER A 374 3.12 23.65 -17.02
C SER A 374 3.44 23.06 -18.38
N GLY A 375 2.79 23.56 -19.43
CA GLY A 375 3.13 23.24 -20.82
C GLY A 375 2.98 24.47 -21.71
N SER A 376 3.40 24.36 -22.96
CA SER A 376 3.27 25.48 -23.91
C SER A 376 2.96 25.01 -25.32
N PHE A 377 2.16 25.79 -26.02
CA PHE A 377 1.88 25.64 -27.45
C PHE A 377 2.19 26.94 -28.19
N SER A 378 2.26 26.89 -29.51
CA SER A 378 2.58 28.04 -30.35
C SER A 378 1.77 28.07 -31.64
N PHE A 379 1.57 29.27 -32.19
CA PHE A 379 0.98 29.51 -33.51
C PHE A 379 1.64 30.72 -34.16
N ARG A 380 1.52 30.86 -35.48
CA ARG A 380 2.19 31.89 -36.27
C ARG A 380 1.19 32.68 -37.11
N ASN A 381 1.44 33.97 -37.29
CA ASN A 381 0.76 34.80 -38.28
C ASN A 381 1.56 34.77 -39.59
N LEU A 382 1.06 34.09 -40.62
CA LEU A 382 1.63 34.04 -41.98
C LEU A 382 1.16 35.20 -42.86
N GLY A 383 0.13 35.92 -42.43
CA GLY A 383 -0.48 37.02 -43.15
C GLY A 383 0.39 38.27 -43.18
N ASN A 384 -0.16 39.32 -43.79
CA ASN A 384 0.51 40.62 -43.95
C ASN A 384 -0.13 41.73 -43.11
N ALA A 385 -1.16 41.40 -42.32
CA ALA A 385 -1.77 42.27 -41.31
C ALA A 385 -1.48 41.80 -39.88
N GLU A 386 -1.81 42.62 -38.88
CA GLU A 386 -1.77 42.21 -37.48
C GLU A 386 -2.90 41.22 -37.15
N LEU A 387 -2.54 40.11 -36.52
CA LEU A 387 -3.46 39.09 -36.04
C LEU A 387 -3.79 39.39 -34.57
N SER A 388 -5.05 39.65 -34.25
CA SER A 388 -5.55 39.69 -32.87
C SER A 388 -6.17 38.35 -32.53
N PHE A 389 -5.89 37.82 -31.33
CA PHE A 389 -6.43 36.54 -30.89
C PHE A 389 -6.97 36.61 -29.46
N ALA A 390 -7.93 35.74 -29.15
CA ALA A 390 -8.39 35.47 -27.80
C ALA A 390 -8.62 33.97 -27.57
N LEU A 391 -8.21 33.50 -26.40
CA LEU A 391 -8.34 32.13 -25.94
C LEU A 391 -9.53 32.01 -25.00
N GLU A 392 -10.33 30.98 -25.20
CA GLU A 392 -11.49 30.67 -24.38
C GLU A 392 -11.47 29.18 -24.02
N LYS A 393 -11.72 28.88 -22.74
CA LYS A 393 -11.93 27.53 -22.22
C LYS A 393 -13.37 27.40 -21.77
N ASP A 394 -13.89 26.17 -21.73
CA ASP A 394 -15.23 25.91 -21.23
C ASP A 394 -15.39 26.38 -19.78
N ALA A 395 -16.58 26.88 -19.42
CA ALA A 395 -16.85 27.49 -18.12
C ALA A 395 -16.61 26.54 -16.93
N ASP A 396 -16.80 25.24 -17.15
CA ASP A 396 -16.67 24.20 -16.13
C ASP A 396 -15.22 23.73 -15.93
N VAL A 397 -14.28 24.24 -16.71
CA VAL A 397 -12.86 23.83 -16.69
C VAL A 397 -12.12 24.66 -15.65
N SER A 398 -12.18 24.26 -14.38
CA SER A 398 -11.48 24.94 -13.27
C SER A 398 -10.00 24.56 -13.15
N TRP A 399 -9.61 23.39 -13.65
CA TRP A 399 -8.28 22.81 -13.48
C TRP A 399 -7.20 23.40 -14.42
N LEU A 400 -7.58 24.20 -15.41
CA LEU A 400 -6.66 24.80 -16.39
C LEU A 400 -6.63 26.33 -16.22
N GLU A 401 -5.44 26.88 -16.02
CA GLU A 401 -5.19 28.32 -16.00
C GLU A 401 -4.49 28.81 -17.27
N LEU A 402 -4.89 29.99 -17.71
CA LEU A 402 -4.37 30.69 -18.89
C LEU A 402 -3.77 32.02 -18.45
N PRO A 403 -2.47 32.08 -18.10
CA PRO A 403 -1.80 33.34 -17.76
C PRO A 403 -1.89 34.40 -18.86
N THR A 404 -2.03 33.97 -20.12
CA THR A 404 -2.28 34.82 -21.29
C THR A 404 -3.53 34.32 -22.00
N SER A 405 -4.57 35.16 -22.08
CA SER A 405 -5.86 34.81 -22.70
C SER A 405 -6.20 35.62 -23.96
N SER A 406 -5.43 36.65 -24.30
CA SER A 406 -5.56 37.37 -25.57
C SER A 406 -4.28 38.14 -25.90
N GLY A 407 -4.15 38.58 -27.14
CA GLY A 407 -3.01 39.37 -27.59
C GLY A 407 -3.03 39.68 -29.08
N THR A 408 -1.91 40.24 -29.57
CA THR A 408 -1.70 40.48 -31.00
C THR A 408 -0.37 39.88 -31.46
N VAL A 409 -0.31 39.47 -32.73
CA VAL A 409 0.85 38.87 -33.37
C VAL A 409 1.12 39.59 -34.68
N ALA A 410 2.26 40.25 -34.77
CA ALA A 410 2.67 40.95 -35.99
C ALA A 410 2.88 39.96 -37.15
N ALA A 411 2.72 40.44 -38.38
CA ALA A 411 2.94 39.67 -39.61
C ALA A 411 4.30 38.93 -39.58
N GLY A 412 4.26 37.62 -39.85
CA GLY A 412 5.42 36.73 -39.86
C GLY A 412 5.93 36.27 -38.49
N GLN A 413 5.34 36.72 -37.36
CA GLN A 413 5.78 36.36 -36.00
C GLN A 413 5.04 35.14 -35.43
N THR A 414 5.70 34.46 -34.49
CA THR A 414 5.17 33.31 -33.74
C THR A 414 4.84 33.74 -32.31
N GLN A 415 3.66 33.34 -31.84
CA GLN A 415 3.24 33.48 -30.44
C GLN A 415 3.41 32.15 -29.72
N VAL A 416 3.98 32.18 -28.51
CA VAL A 416 4.04 31.04 -27.59
C VAL A 416 3.13 31.33 -26.41
N ILE A 417 2.28 30.36 -26.05
CA ILE A 417 1.34 30.45 -24.93
C ILE A 417 1.70 29.36 -23.92
N THR A 418 1.91 29.77 -22.67
CA THR A 418 2.07 28.85 -21.54
C THR A 418 0.72 28.64 -20.86
N VAL A 419 0.43 27.39 -20.49
CA VAL A 419 -0.76 27.00 -19.73
C VAL A 419 -0.35 26.24 -18.48
N LEU A 420 -1.17 26.33 -17.43
CA LEU A 420 -0.93 25.63 -16.16
C LEU A 420 -2.11 24.70 -15.88
N GLY A 421 -1.84 23.43 -15.61
CA GLY A 421 -2.83 22.44 -15.20
C GLY A 421 -2.65 22.07 -13.74
N GLN A 422 -3.75 21.98 -13.00
CA GLN A 422 -3.78 21.60 -11.59
C GLN A 422 -4.52 20.28 -11.38
N CYS A 423 -3.86 19.34 -10.70
CA CYS A 423 -4.48 18.12 -10.25
C CYS A 423 -5.15 18.30 -8.89
N ALA A 424 -6.31 17.67 -8.74
CA ALA A 424 -6.91 17.42 -7.44
C ALA A 424 -6.32 16.11 -6.86
N ASP A 425 -6.88 15.63 -5.75
CA ASP A 425 -6.41 14.43 -5.04
C ASP A 425 -6.87 13.10 -5.70
N GLN A 426 -7.14 13.07 -7.00
CA GLN A 426 -7.64 11.89 -7.72
C GLN A 426 -6.85 11.55 -8.98
N VAL A 427 -6.66 10.24 -9.21
CA VAL A 427 -6.04 9.72 -10.44
C VAL A 427 -7.08 9.78 -11.55
N GLU A 428 -6.85 10.66 -12.52
CA GLU A 428 -7.81 10.93 -13.60
C GLU A 428 -7.10 11.55 -14.80
N THR A 429 -7.72 11.46 -15.96
CA THR A 429 -7.32 12.20 -17.16
C THR A 429 -8.38 13.24 -17.46
N LYS A 430 -8.00 14.52 -17.46
CA LYS A 430 -8.88 15.62 -17.85
C LYS A 430 -8.55 16.08 -19.24
N ILE A 431 -9.58 16.30 -20.04
CA ILE A 431 -9.45 16.77 -21.42
C ILE A 431 -10.35 17.98 -21.57
N THR A 432 -9.83 19.03 -22.19
CA THR A 432 -10.63 20.19 -22.58
C THR A 432 -10.23 20.66 -23.96
N LYS A 433 -11.19 21.23 -24.68
CA LYS A 433 -10.92 21.99 -25.89
C LYS A 433 -10.65 23.44 -25.49
N LEU A 434 -9.56 24.01 -25.99
CA LEU A 434 -9.24 25.43 -25.86
C LEU A 434 -9.56 26.09 -27.20
N GLY A 435 -10.56 26.97 -27.21
CA GLY A 435 -10.93 27.78 -28.36
C GLY A 435 -9.92 28.91 -28.58
N LEU A 436 -9.54 29.13 -29.83
CA LEU A 436 -8.66 30.21 -30.28
C LEU A 436 -9.42 31.02 -31.33
N SER A 437 -10.04 32.12 -30.89
CA SER A 437 -10.68 33.09 -31.79
C SER A 437 -9.66 34.06 -32.35
N SER A 438 -9.83 34.50 -33.59
CA SER A 438 -8.95 35.47 -34.23
C SER A 438 -9.69 36.38 -35.22
N ASN A 439 -9.02 37.44 -35.69
CA ASN A 439 -9.51 38.32 -36.77
C ASN A 439 -9.12 37.84 -38.17
N ASP A 440 -8.68 36.59 -38.30
CA ASP A 440 -8.47 35.92 -39.57
C ASP A 440 -9.83 35.74 -40.30
N PRO A 441 -10.03 36.31 -41.52
CA PRO A 441 -11.32 36.29 -42.20
C PRO A 441 -11.83 34.89 -42.55
N ASP A 442 -10.93 33.97 -42.86
CA ASP A 442 -11.24 32.60 -43.27
C ASP A 442 -10.99 31.58 -42.15
N GLU A 443 -10.09 31.88 -41.20
CA GLU A 443 -9.81 31.04 -40.04
C GLU A 443 -10.10 31.76 -38.71
N ALA A 444 -11.27 32.39 -38.62
CA ALA A 444 -11.71 33.17 -37.45
C ALA A 444 -11.73 32.37 -36.13
N ALA A 445 -11.75 31.03 -36.19
CA ALA A 445 -11.63 30.16 -35.03
C ALA A 445 -10.77 28.93 -35.33
N LYS A 446 -9.84 28.62 -34.42
CA LYS A 446 -9.13 27.34 -34.32
C LYS A 446 -9.29 26.78 -32.91
N SER A 447 -8.82 25.56 -32.70
CA SER A 447 -8.84 24.93 -31.37
C SER A 447 -7.63 24.05 -31.11
N LEU A 448 -7.32 23.89 -29.84
CA LEU A 448 -6.30 22.99 -29.32
C LEU A 448 -6.92 22.08 -28.27
N THR A 449 -6.63 20.78 -28.30
CA THR A 449 -6.96 19.88 -27.20
C THR A 449 -5.87 19.95 -26.13
N VAL A 450 -6.25 20.19 -24.88
CA VAL A 450 -5.36 20.14 -23.72
C VAL A 450 -5.75 18.95 -22.86
N GLN A 451 -4.78 18.07 -22.61
CA GLN A 451 -4.94 16.88 -21.78
C GLN A 451 -4.06 17.01 -20.53
N LEU A 452 -4.65 16.86 -19.34
CA LEU A 452 -3.95 16.76 -18.07
C LEU A 452 -4.07 15.34 -17.53
N ASN A 453 -2.95 14.64 -17.43
CA ASN A 453 -2.87 13.35 -16.78
C ASN A 453 -2.51 13.56 -15.29
N CYS A 454 -3.47 13.30 -14.40
CA CYS A 454 -3.26 13.26 -12.96
C CYS A 454 -2.92 11.83 -12.55
N ALA A 455 -1.65 11.61 -12.20
CA ALA A 455 -1.13 10.28 -11.88
C ALA A 455 -0.65 10.19 -10.43
N LEU A 456 -0.45 8.96 -9.95
CA LEU A 456 0.32 8.74 -8.74
C LEU A 456 1.79 9.14 -8.98
N PRO A 457 2.46 9.73 -7.98
CA PRO A 457 3.89 10.01 -8.09
C PRO A 457 4.65 8.70 -8.34
N PRO A 458 5.67 8.69 -9.23
CA PRO A 458 6.46 7.50 -9.47
C PRO A 458 7.19 7.08 -8.19
N LEU A 459 7.28 5.78 -7.96
CA LEU A 459 8.13 5.21 -6.93
C LEU A 459 9.60 5.28 -7.36
N LYS A 460 10.47 5.55 -6.38
CA LYS A 460 11.94 5.55 -6.49
C LYS A 460 12.53 4.60 -5.47
N THR A 461 13.63 3.97 -5.84
CA THR A 461 14.29 2.98 -5.00
C THR A 461 15.36 3.64 -4.15
N LEU A 462 15.31 3.41 -2.84
CA LEU A 462 16.41 3.69 -1.92
C LEU A 462 17.06 2.37 -1.53
N SER A 463 18.36 2.25 -1.77
CA SER A 463 19.17 1.11 -1.37
C SER A 463 20.14 1.50 -0.27
N VAL A 464 20.23 0.68 0.77
CA VAL A 464 21.19 0.81 1.86
C VAL A 464 22.17 -0.36 1.77
N ALA A 465 23.45 -0.06 1.83
CA ALA A 465 24.50 -1.05 2.05
C ALA A 465 25.08 -0.88 3.45
N THR A 466 25.56 -1.97 4.04
CA THR A 466 26.36 -1.95 5.26
C THR A 466 27.74 -2.55 4.98
N SER A 467 28.79 -2.00 5.59
CA SER A 467 30.16 -2.53 5.45
C SER A 467 30.93 -2.47 6.77
N GLY A 468 31.94 -3.35 6.89
CA GLY A 468 32.73 -3.50 8.12
C GLY A 468 32.13 -4.55 9.06
N ALA A 469 31.87 -4.17 10.30
CA ALA A 469 31.28 -5.04 11.31
C ALA A 469 29.75 -5.18 11.16
N ALA A 470 29.11 -5.97 12.03
CA ALA A 470 27.65 -6.09 12.06
C ALA A 470 27.00 -4.74 12.39
N GLY A 471 25.79 -4.50 11.89
CA GLY A 471 25.07 -3.26 12.15
C GLY A 471 23.70 -3.28 11.49
N LYS A 472 22.80 -2.42 11.98
CA LYS A 472 21.42 -2.29 11.54
C LYS A 472 21.17 -0.88 11.01
N VAL A 473 20.39 -0.78 9.93
CA VAL A 473 19.86 0.52 9.46
C VAL A 473 18.36 0.44 9.30
N VAL A 474 17.61 1.36 9.91
CA VAL A 474 16.15 1.46 9.76
C VAL A 474 15.73 2.76 9.08
N SER A 475 14.58 2.76 8.40
CA SER A 475 14.01 3.97 7.78
C SER A 475 12.69 4.43 8.40
N THR A 476 12.45 5.74 8.37
CA THR A 476 11.13 6.37 8.54
C THR A 476 10.83 7.27 7.32
N PRO A 477 9.76 7.05 6.55
CA PRO A 477 8.76 5.99 6.68
C PRO A 477 9.36 4.57 6.63
N ALA A 478 8.66 3.61 7.26
CA ALA A 478 9.12 2.22 7.34
C ALA A 478 9.24 1.60 5.93
N GLY A 479 10.28 0.80 5.73
CA GLY A 479 10.52 0.10 4.46
C GLY A 479 11.92 -0.50 4.37
N ILE A 480 12.90 0.13 5.02
CA ILE A 480 14.27 -0.39 5.12
C ILE A 480 14.54 -0.84 6.55
N GLU A 481 15.05 -2.05 6.67
CA GLU A 481 15.60 -2.66 7.89
C GLU A 481 16.83 -3.47 7.46
N CYS A 482 17.89 -2.74 7.09
CA CYS A 482 19.09 -3.33 6.52
C CYS A 482 19.86 -4.05 7.63
N GLY A 483 20.08 -5.34 7.36
CA GLY A 483 20.18 -6.44 8.33
C GLY A 483 19.47 -7.64 7.69
N GLU A 484 18.25 -7.41 7.17
CA GLU A 484 17.51 -8.31 6.28
C GLU A 484 17.04 -7.61 4.99
N THR A 485 16.31 -6.49 5.11
CA THR A 485 15.71 -5.75 3.98
C THR A 485 16.45 -4.45 3.72
N CYS A 486 17.36 -4.46 2.75
CA CYS A 486 18.27 -3.36 2.46
C CYS A 486 17.81 -2.44 1.30
N SER A 487 16.60 -2.61 0.77
CA SER A 487 16.08 -1.74 -0.29
C SER A 487 14.57 -1.62 -0.24
N ALA A 488 14.05 -0.42 -0.48
CA ALA A 488 12.61 -0.16 -0.55
C ALA A 488 12.26 0.94 -1.56
N GLN A 489 10.99 0.96 -1.94
CA GLN A 489 10.44 1.96 -2.86
C GLN A 489 9.62 3.00 -2.10
N PHE A 490 9.93 4.27 -2.33
CA PHE A 490 9.21 5.42 -1.76
C PHE A 490 8.74 6.35 -2.88
N LEU A 491 7.74 7.18 -2.63
CA LEU A 491 7.29 8.17 -3.61
C LEU A 491 8.42 9.17 -3.90
N ILE A 492 8.52 9.63 -5.14
CA ILE A 492 9.46 10.70 -5.47
C ILE A 492 9.18 11.94 -4.61
N GLY A 493 10.23 12.55 -4.07
CA GLY A 493 10.12 13.70 -3.18
C GLY A 493 9.82 13.36 -1.72
N SER A 494 9.65 12.08 -1.35
CA SER A 494 9.53 11.69 0.06
C SER A 494 10.75 12.11 0.88
N GLU A 495 10.51 12.68 2.05
CA GLU A 495 11.52 12.86 3.10
C GLU A 495 11.69 11.54 3.86
N ILE A 496 12.91 11.02 3.86
CA ILE A 496 13.27 9.75 4.49
C ILE A 496 14.33 10.03 5.55
N GLN A 497 14.10 9.52 6.75
CA GLN A 497 15.07 9.47 7.83
C GLN A 497 15.62 8.06 7.93
N LEU A 498 16.94 7.90 7.86
CA LEU A 498 17.66 6.66 8.13
C LEU A 498 18.36 6.76 9.48
N GLU A 499 18.35 5.68 10.23
CA GLU A 499 19.03 5.55 11.52
C GLU A 499 19.91 4.31 11.52
N ALA A 500 21.21 4.50 11.75
CA ALA A 500 22.20 3.42 11.81
C ALA A 500 22.58 3.10 13.26
N GLN A 501 22.47 1.83 13.64
CA GLN A 501 22.77 1.32 14.97
C GLN A 501 23.78 0.18 14.89
N GLY A 502 24.77 0.16 15.78
CA GLY A 502 25.65 -1.00 15.95
C GLY A 502 24.87 -2.22 16.44
N LEU A 503 25.46 -3.41 16.30
CA LEU A 503 24.98 -4.66 16.90
C LEU A 503 26.14 -5.40 17.57
N ASP A 504 25.91 -6.09 18.68
CA ASP A 504 26.88 -7.01 19.32
C ASP A 504 28.29 -6.42 19.53
N GLY A 505 28.40 -5.29 20.24
CA GLY A 505 29.69 -4.66 20.56
C GLY A 505 30.36 -3.99 19.35
N THR A 506 29.57 -3.63 18.33
CA THR A 506 30.01 -2.81 17.20
C THR A 506 29.40 -1.42 17.29
N ARG A 507 29.94 -0.48 16.52
CA ARG A 507 29.43 0.89 16.45
C ARG A 507 29.31 1.37 15.02
N PHE A 508 28.36 2.27 14.80
CA PHE A 508 28.32 3.07 13.59
C PHE A 508 29.52 4.04 13.53
N VAL A 509 30.13 4.14 12.35
CA VAL A 509 31.31 4.99 12.10
C VAL A 509 30.93 6.18 11.22
N SER A 510 30.31 5.91 10.07
CA SER A 510 29.95 6.94 9.08
C SER A 510 29.08 6.40 7.97
N TRP A 511 28.38 7.30 7.29
CA TRP A 511 27.83 7.07 5.97
C TRP A 511 28.89 7.39 4.91
N LYS A 512 29.23 6.42 4.05
CA LYS A 512 30.27 6.59 3.02
C LYS A 512 29.76 7.09 1.68
N VAL A 513 28.50 6.83 1.36
CA VAL A 513 27.95 7.02 0.01
C VAL A 513 26.63 7.80 0.06
N GLY A 514 26.39 8.60 -0.97
CA GLY A 514 25.11 9.23 -1.22
C GLY A 514 24.86 10.50 -0.42
N PRO A 515 23.59 10.95 -0.35
CA PRO A 515 23.22 12.19 0.33
C PRO A 515 23.46 12.16 1.85
N CYS A 516 23.70 10.97 2.43
CA CYS A 516 23.92 10.79 3.87
C CYS A 516 25.36 10.97 4.32
N GLN A 517 26.32 11.22 3.43
CA GLN A 517 27.74 11.26 3.78
C GLN A 517 28.03 12.11 5.02
N GLY A 518 28.59 11.48 6.06
CA GLY A 518 28.79 12.10 7.37
C GLY A 518 28.94 11.08 8.49
N GLN A 519 29.14 11.57 9.71
CA GLN A 519 29.31 10.75 10.93
C GLN A 519 28.05 10.68 11.78
N ASP A 520 26.99 11.40 11.42
CA ASP A 520 25.73 11.38 12.15
C ASP A 520 24.97 10.09 11.85
N ALA A 521 24.64 9.33 12.90
CA ALA A 521 23.90 8.08 12.79
C ALA A 521 22.49 8.28 12.18
N LEU A 522 21.93 9.48 12.39
CA LEU A 522 20.69 9.94 11.77
C LEU A 522 20.98 10.68 10.47
N CYS A 523 20.50 10.13 9.35
CA CYS A 523 20.51 10.80 8.06
C CYS A 523 19.10 11.19 7.62
N LYS A 524 18.88 12.45 7.24
CA LYS A 524 17.66 12.91 6.58
C LYS A 524 17.94 13.20 5.12
N LEU A 525 17.14 12.63 4.21
CA LEU A 525 17.29 12.81 2.76
C LEU A 525 15.94 12.96 2.06
N THR A 526 15.94 13.61 0.89
CA THR A 526 14.75 13.69 0.01
C THR A 526 14.97 12.82 -1.24
N LEU A 527 14.08 11.86 -1.47
CA LEU A 527 14.26 10.87 -2.54
C LEU A 527 13.78 11.39 -3.91
N GLY A 528 14.62 12.16 -4.60
CA GLY A 528 14.30 12.70 -5.94
C GLY A 528 14.54 11.74 -7.12
N LYS A 529 15.28 10.65 -6.89
CA LYS A 529 15.65 9.63 -7.89
C LYS A 529 16.04 8.34 -7.17
N ASP A 530 16.40 7.30 -7.91
CA ASP A 530 17.00 6.13 -7.28
C ASP A 530 18.32 6.53 -6.62
N MET A 531 18.47 6.17 -5.35
CA MET A 531 19.60 6.56 -4.52
C MET A 531 20.15 5.36 -3.76
N ALA A 532 21.45 5.42 -3.47
CA ALA A 532 22.13 4.45 -2.63
C ALA A 532 22.91 5.16 -1.53
N VAL A 533 22.92 4.56 -0.35
CA VAL A 533 23.74 4.99 0.79
C VAL A 533 24.46 3.79 1.39
N GLU A 534 25.57 4.03 2.06
CA GLU A 534 26.36 2.97 2.68
C GLU A 534 26.71 3.36 4.12
N ALA A 535 26.26 2.56 5.10
CA ALA A 535 26.64 2.69 6.51
C ALA A 535 27.86 1.82 6.81
N VAL A 536 28.82 2.37 7.55
CA VAL A 536 30.03 1.67 7.96
C VAL A 536 29.98 1.40 9.46
N PHE A 537 30.25 0.16 9.83
CA PHE A 537 30.34 -0.29 11.21
C PHE A 537 31.73 -0.84 11.51
N GLU A 538 32.17 -0.68 12.75
CA GLU A 538 33.43 -1.24 13.26
C GLU A 538 33.19 -1.90 14.61
N LYS A 539 34.02 -2.87 14.98
CA LYS A 539 34.00 -3.39 16.35
C LYS A 539 34.37 -2.24 17.29
N SER A 540 33.66 -2.09 18.42
CA SER A 540 34.16 -1.24 19.49
C SER A 540 35.50 -1.80 19.97
N GLN A 541 36.42 -0.91 20.29
CA GLN A 541 37.65 -1.32 20.96
C GLN A 541 37.46 -1.44 22.46
N PHE A 542 36.32 -0.98 23.00
CA PHE A 542 35.95 -1.18 24.38
C PHE A 542 35.10 -2.44 24.52
N ASP A 543 35.41 -3.32 25.48
CA ASP A 543 34.65 -4.53 25.80
C ASP A 543 34.27 -4.59 27.29
N ILE A 544 33.13 -5.23 27.58
CA ILE A 544 32.74 -5.57 28.95
C ILE A 544 32.56 -7.08 29.00
N GLU A 545 33.53 -7.77 29.59
CA GLU A 545 33.42 -9.20 29.82
C GLU A 545 32.47 -9.45 31.00
N VAL A 546 31.40 -10.21 30.75
CA VAL A 546 30.45 -10.61 31.80
C VAL A 546 30.72 -12.05 32.22
N ARG A 547 31.11 -12.24 33.49
CA ARG A 547 31.34 -13.55 34.09
C ARG A 547 30.19 -13.92 35.03
N PHE A 548 29.43 -14.95 34.65
CA PHE A 548 28.36 -15.46 35.49
C PHE A 548 28.91 -16.40 36.57
N SER A 549 28.92 -15.90 37.80
CA SER A 549 29.46 -16.59 38.97
C SER A 549 28.46 -17.53 39.65
N ASP A 550 27.20 -17.57 39.20
CA ASP A 550 26.23 -18.60 39.58
C ASP A 550 25.48 -19.20 38.38
N THR A 551 24.78 -20.31 38.62
CA THR A 551 24.01 -21.04 37.60
C THR A 551 22.51 -20.75 37.66
N ASN A 552 22.09 -19.72 38.41
CA ASN A 552 20.67 -19.49 38.72
C ASN A 552 19.94 -18.66 37.68
N LEU A 553 20.66 -18.01 36.76
CA LEU A 553 20.11 -17.19 35.69
C LEU A 553 19.71 -18.02 34.48
N SER A 554 18.54 -17.69 33.91
CA SER A 554 18.05 -18.24 32.64
C SER A 554 18.92 -17.76 31.45
N SER A 555 18.76 -18.38 30.29
CA SER A 555 19.48 -17.95 29.08
C SER A 555 19.06 -16.54 28.63
N SER A 556 17.79 -16.19 28.75
CA SER A 556 17.28 -14.85 28.39
C SER A 556 17.75 -13.78 29.38
N GLN A 557 17.83 -14.11 30.67
CA GLN A 557 18.39 -13.21 31.68
C GLN A 557 19.87 -12.95 31.41
N LYS A 558 20.66 -14.00 31.10
CA LYS A 558 22.06 -13.84 30.69
C LYS A 558 22.22 -12.99 29.44
N ALA A 559 21.31 -13.13 28.47
CA ALA A 559 21.31 -12.31 27.27
C ALA A 559 21.10 -10.83 27.59
N ALA A 560 20.24 -10.49 28.56
CA ALA A 560 20.05 -9.10 28.98
C ALA A 560 21.34 -8.45 29.51
N PHE A 561 22.18 -9.20 30.24
CA PHE A 561 23.51 -8.72 30.65
C PHE A 561 24.45 -8.48 29.47
N THR A 562 24.50 -9.42 28.51
CA THR A 562 25.36 -9.23 27.34
C THR A 562 24.86 -8.10 26.44
N ASN A 563 23.55 -7.87 26.35
CA ASN A 563 22.98 -6.75 25.60
C ASN A 563 23.32 -5.41 26.25
N ALA A 564 23.20 -5.30 27.58
CA ALA A 564 23.57 -4.10 28.31
C ALA A 564 25.08 -3.79 28.20
N ALA A 565 25.92 -4.83 28.25
CA ALA A 565 27.36 -4.70 28.00
C ALA A 565 27.65 -4.15 26.59
N ALA A 566 27.00 -4.73 25.57
CA ALA A 566 27.10 -4.27 24.19
C ALA A 566 26.62 -2.80 24.04
N ARG A 567 25.54 -2.42 24.73
CA ARG A 567 25.00 -1.06 24.70
C ARG A 567 25.99 -0.04 25.27
N TRP A 568 26.70 -0.37 26.36
CA TRP A 568 27.77 0.50 26.86
C TRP A 568 28.97 0.56 25.91
N ALA A 569 29.32 -0.53 25.23
CA ALA A 569 30.37 -0.56 24.22
C ALA A 569 30.04 0.23 22.93
N GLU A 570 28.77 0.57 22.69
CA GLU A 570 28.41 1.53 21.64
C GLU A 570 28.72 2.97 22.04
N ILE A 571 28.62 3.27 23.34
CA ILE A 571 28.86 4.60 23.93
C ILE A 571 30.35 4.81 24.15
N ILE A 572 31.06 3.84 24.72
CA ILE A 572 32.51 3.89 24.98
C ILE A 572 33.21 3.17 23.84
N VAL A 573 34.11 3.86 23.14
CA VAL A 573 34.57 3.39 21.82
C VAL A 573 36.07 3.16 21.69
N ALA A 574 36.87 3.70 22.61
CA ALA A 574 38.31 3.49 22.63
C ALA A 574 38.71 2.42 23.63
N ASP A 575 39.73 1.66 23.23
CA ASP A 575 40.46 0.69 24.05
C ASP A 575 40.97 1.34 25.35
N ILE A 576 40.81 0.64 26.46
CA ILE A 576 41.50 0.91 27.71
C ILE A 576 42.57 -0.16 27.89
N PRO A 577 43.81 0.21 28.24
CA PRO A 577 44.89 -0.75 28.36
C PRO A 577 44.56 -1.97 29.25
N ASP A 578 44.83 -3.15 28.68
CA ASP A 578 44.81 -4.44 29.37
C ASP A 578 45.59 -4.40 30.68
N ILE A 579 45.09 -5.13 31.67
CA ILE A 579 45.75 -5.27 32.97
C ILE A 579 45.84 -6.74 33.41
N GLU A 580 47.04 -7.18 33.77
CA GLU A 580 47.29 -8.47 34.40
C GLU A 580 46.99 -8.40 35.90
N VAL A 581 46.11 -9.28 36.39
CA VAL A 581 45.60 -9.20 37.76
C VAL A 581 45.56 -10.57 38.46
N ASN A 582 45.59 -10.52 39.79
CA ASN A 582 45.30 -11.66 40.68
C ASN A 582 44.34 -11.18 41.75
N ILE A 583 43.05 -11.24 41.42
CA ILE A 583 41.97 -10.73 42.25
C ILE A 583 41.56 -11.81 43.24
N LYS A 584 41.57 -11.43 44.52
CA LYS A 584 41.00 -12.23 45.60
C LYS A 584 39.55 -11.82 45.78
N GLY A 585 38.62 -12.68 45.38
CA GLY A 585 37.22 -12.31 45.30
C GLY A 585 36.56 -12.02 46.66
N ARG A 586 37.17 -12.49 47.76
CA ARG A 586 36.83 -12.05 49.13
C ARG A 586 36.92 -10.53 49.35
N ASN A 587 37.69 -9.82 48.54
CA ASN A 587 37.83 -8.36 48.61
C ASN A 587 36.77 -7.64 47.75
N CYS A 588 35.85 -8.38 47.13
CA CYS A 588 34.78 -7.87 46.26
C CYS A 588 33.53 -8.72 46.48
N ASN A 589 32.91 -8.62 47.67
CA ASN A 589 31.68 -9.33 48.04
C ASN A 589 31.70 -10.84 47.77
N ASP A 590 32.81 -11.50 48.12
CA ASP A 590 33.01 -12.94 48.03
C ASP A 590 32.71 -13.52 46.63
N VAL A 591 33.09 -12.81 45.56
CA VAL A 591 33.14 -13.38 44.20
C VAL A 591 34.20 -14.47 44.08
N PRO A 592 34.15 -15.34 43.05
CA PRO A 592 35.25 -16.24 42.76
C PRO A 592 36.55 -15.49 42.47
N ASP A 593 37.69 -16.05 42.89
CA ASP A 593 39.00 -15.53 42.51
C ASP A 593 39.14 -15.42 40.98
N PHE A 594 39.91 -14.44 40.52
CA PHE A 594 40.26 -14.27 39.09
C PHE A 594 41.76 -14.06 38.95
N VAL A 595 42.37 -14.78 38.00
CA VAL A 595 43.78 -14.63 37.64
C VAL A 595 43.89 -14.64 36.13
N GLY A 596 44.41 -13.57 35.56
CA GLY A 596 44.59 -13.41 34.12
C GLY A 596 44.63 -11.95 33.70
N THR A 597 44.60 -11.76 32.39
CA THR A 597 44.44 -10.44 31.75
C THR A 597 42.97 -10.04 31.78
N ILE A 598 42.69 -8.78 32.13
CA ILE A 598 41.41 -8.13 31.87
C ILE A 598 41.63 -7.12 30.76
N ASP A 599 40.95 -7.35 29.65
CA ASP A 599 40.71 -6.35 28.60
C ASP A 599 39.57 -5.45 29.07
N ASP A 600 39.78 -4.13 29.09
CA ASP A 600 38.84 -3.10 29.53
C ASP A 600 38.16 -3.29 30.91
N LEU A 601 37.07 -4.06 31.00
CA LEU A 601 36.28 -4.24 32.21
C LEU A 601 35.73 -5.67 32.31
N LEU A 602 35.98 -6.33 33.45
CA LEU A 602 35.35 -7.59 33.82
C LEU A 602 34.28 -7.38 34.90
N ILE A 603 33.05 -7.84 34.66
CA ILE A 603 31.94 -7.79 35.61
C ILE A 603 31.56 -9.20 36.06
N ASP A 604 31.65 -9.45 37.36
CA ASP A 604 31.07 -10.65 37.96
C ASP A 604 29.59 -10.46 38.27
N VAL A 605 28.77 -11.37 37.77
CA VAL A 605 27.32 -11.36 37.95
C VAL A 605 26.88 -12.51 38.84
N LYS A 606 26.00 -12.20 39.80
CA LYS A 606 25.28 -13.19 40.63
C LYS A 606 23.81 -12.77 40.83
N ALA A 607 22.96 -13.73 41.14
CA ALA A 607 21.56 -13.53 41.54
C ALA A 607 21.30 -14.19 42.91
N PRO A 608 21.82 -13.61 44.01
CA PRO A 608 21.51 -14.09 45.36
C PRO A 608 20.05 -13.74 45.74
N SER A 609 19.55 -14.35 46.81
CA SER A 609 18.39 -13.81 47.52
C SER A 609 18.88 -12.69 48.44
N ILE A 610 18.35 -11.48 48.27
CA ILE A 610 18.78 -10.30 49.03
C ILE A 610 17.78 -10.03 50.16
N ASP A 611 16.56 -9.62 49.83
CA ASP A 611 15.51 -9.31 50.82
C ASP A 611 14.09 -9.69 50.38
N GLY A 612 13.93 -10.24 49.17
CA GLY A 612 12.66 -10.73 48.65
C GLY A 612 11.91 -9.68 47.83
N VAL A 613 10.70 -10.01 47.38
CA VAL A 613 9.98 -9.21 46.36
C VAL A 613 9.69 -7.78 46.85
N ASN A 614 10.01 -6.78 46.01
CA ASN A 614 9.82 -5.33 46.25
C ASN A 614 10.78 -4.67 47.26
N GLY A 615 11.92 -5.30 47.58
CA GLY A 615 13.00 -4.69 48.35
C GLY A 615 14.11 -4.16 47.45
N ILE A 616 15.35 -4.50 47.77
CA ILE A 616 16.54 -4.12 47.00
C ILE A 616 16.53 -4.86 45.66
N LEU A 617 16.45 -4.11 44.54
CA LEU A 617 16.44 -4.71 43.20
C LEU A 617 17.80 -5.27 42.81
N GLY A 618 18.87 -4.63 43.29
CA GLY A 618 20.23 -5.04 43.03
C GLY A 618 21.27 -4.22 43.77
N GLN A 619 22.52 -4.61 43.59
CA GLN A 619 23.68 -3.83 44.00
C GLN A 619 24.77 -3.98 42.96
N ALA A 620 25.34 -2.86 42.53
CA ALA A 620 26.41 -2.83 41.58
C ALA A 620 27.46 -1.77 41.92
N GLY A 621 28.66 -1.97 41.39
CA GLY A 621 29.71 -0.97 41.45
C GLY A 621 31.09 -1.55 41.19
N PRO A 622 32.08 -0.67 40.99
CA PRO A 622 33.45 -1.09 40.80
C PRO A 622 34.05 -1.57 42.12
N CYS A 623 34.72 -2.71 42.08
CA CYS A 623 35.53 -3.19 43.20
C CYS A 623 36.97 -2.70 43.11
N PHE A 624 37.50 -2.59 41.88
CA PHE A 624 38.86 -2.17 41.63
C PHE A 624 38.95 -1.21 40.44
N ILE A 625 39.83 -0.21 40.59
CA ILE A 625 40.06 0.86 39.61
C ILE A 625 41.55 0.92 39.25
N ARG A 626 41.83 1.35 38.01
CA ARG A 626 43.16 1.64 37.50
C ARG A 626 43.70 2.92 38.14
N GLN A 627 45.00 3.20 37.93
CA GLN A 627 45.63 4.42 38.45
C GLN A 627 45.01 5.72 37.91
N ASN A 628 44.42 5.68 36.71
CA ASN A 628 43.70 6.81 36.13
C ASN A 628 42.25 6.94 36.66
N GLY A 629 41.84 6.11 37.62
CA GLY A 629 40.51 6.14 38.21
C GLY A 629 39.47 5.26 37.53
N LEU A 630 39.74 4.74 36.32
CA LEU A 630 38.78 3.95 35.56
C LEU A 630 38.66 2.51 36.11
N PRO A 631 37.44 1.98 36.31
CA PRO A 631 37.20 0.58 36.69
C PRO A 631 37.86 -0.43 35.76
N TYR A 632 38.38 -1.52 36.32
CA TYR A 632 38.76 -2.71 35.56
C TYR A 632 38.05 -3.98 36.06
N PHE A 633 37.48 -3.97 37.26
CA PHE A 633 36.73 -5.10 37.79
C PHE A 633 35.59 -4.64 38.68
N GLY A 634 34.39 -5.13 38.39
CA GLY A 634 33.16 -4.80 39.11
C GLY A 634 32.32 -6.02 39.44
N ILE A 635 31.28 -5.79 40.22
CA ILE A 635 30.29 -6.80 40.57
C ILE A 635 28.90 -6.24 40.35
N MET A 636 27.99 -7.11 39.89
CA MET A 636 26.56 -6.87 39.87
C MET A 636 25.84 -8.02 40.56
N GLN A 637 24.94 -7.72 41.48
CA GLN A 637 24.07 -8.69 42.12
C GLN A 637 22.63 -8.22 42.02
N LEU A 638 21.75 -9.01 41.39
CA LEU A 638 20.32 -8.71 41.33
C LEU A 638 19.56 -9.65 42.27
N ASP A 639 18.52 -9.17 42.97
CA ASP A 639 17.72 -10.08 43.81
C ASP A 639 16.97 -11.07 42.93
N LYS A 640 17.27 -12.36 43.12
CA LYS A 640 16.59 -13.46 42.43
C LYS A 640 15.06 -13.39 42.52
N ALA A 641 14.51 -12.82 43.60
CA ALA A 641 13.07 -12.68 43.79
C ALA A 641 12.43 -11.68 42.80
N ASP A 642 13.19 -10.71 42.28
CA ASP A 642 12.70 -9.62 41.44
C ASP A 642 13.09 -9.77 39.96
N ILE A 643 14.13 -10.54 39.62
CA ILE A 643 14.60 -10.74 38.22
C ILE A 643 13.48 -11.28 37.32
N ASP A 644 12.76 -12.33 37.73
CA ASP A 644 11.69 -12.93 36.91
C ASP A 644 10.54 -11.93 36.65
N ARG A 645 10.26 -11.05 37.62
CA ARG A 645 9.25 -10.00 37.49
C ARG A 645 9.72 -8.90 36.54
N LEU A 646 10.96 -8.44 36.68
CA LEU A 646 11.55 -7.42 35.81
C LEU A 646 11.62 -7.91 34.37
N GLU A 647 11.93 -9.20 34.16
CA GLU A 647 11.93 -9.82 32.84
C GLU A 647 10.52 -9.84 32.25
N ALA A 648 9.52 -10.29 33.02
CA ALA A 648 8.12 -10.30 32.58
C ALA A 648 7.56 -8.90 32.31
N ALA A 649 8.06 -7.87 32.99
CA ALA A 649 7.69 -6.47 32.79
C ALA A 649 8.47 -5.81 31.63
N GLY A 650 9.44 -6.49 31.01
CA GLY A 650 10.32 -5.91 29.97
C GLY A 650 11.27 -4.84 30.51
N GLN A 651 11.57 -4.87 31.80
CA GLN A 651 12.35 -3.85 32.52
C GLN A 651 13.75 -4.32 32.92
N LEU A 652 14.00 -5.64 32.89
CA LEU A 652 15.26 -6.24 33.33
C LEU A 652 16.48 -5.63 32.63
N GLU A 653 16.42 -5.45 31.31
CA GLU A 653 17.55 -4.93 30.55
C GLU A 653 17.89 -3.47 30.92
N ASN A 654 16.89 -2.62 31.17
CA ASN A 654 17.12 -1.24 31.60
C ASN A 654 17.75 -1.18 33.01
N VAL A 655 17.31 -2.04 33.93
CA VAL A 655 17.93 -2.14 35.26
C VAL A 655 19.38 -2.58 35.14
N ILE A 656 19.65 -3.63 34.36
CA ILE A 656 21.03 -4.09 34.16
C ILE A 656 21.88 -3.00 33.51
N LEU A 657 21.36 -2.29 32.51
CA LEU A 657 22.07 -1.21 31.83
C LEU A 657 22.41 -0.08 32.80
N HIS A 658 21.46 0.32 33.64
CA HIS A 658 21.64 1.30 34.72
C HIS A 658 22.76 0.88 35.69
N GLU A 659 22.66 -0.32 36.23
CA GLU A 659 23.61 -0.87 37.20
C GLU A 659 25.02 -1.02 36.62
N MET A 660 25.14 -1.34 35.31
CA MET A 660 26.43 -1.34 34.61
C MET A 660 27.02 0.07 34.53
N GLY A 661 26.19 1.11 34.41
CA GLY A 661 26.63 2.50 34.49
C GLY A 661 27.31 2.82 35.83
N HIS A 662 26.76 2.31 36.94
CA HIS A 662 27.39 2.44 38.25
C HIS A 662 28.73 1.72 38.34
N ILE A 663 28.86 0.56 37.71
CA ILE A 663 30.14 -0.17 37.62
C ILE A 663 31.17 0.62 36.82
N LEU A 664 30.76 1.27 35.73
CA LEU A 664 31.61 2.12 34.89
C LEU A 664 32.08 3.40 35.58
N GLY A 665 31.45 3.76 36.71
CA GLY A 665 31.87 4.85 37.58
C GLY A 665 30.84 5.97 37.75
N ILE A 666 29.73 5.91 37.02
CA ILE A 666 28.66 6.91 37.08
C ILE A 666 28.08 6.90 38.49
N GLY A 667 28.09 8.04 39.18
CA GLY A 667 27.63 8.14 40.57
C GLY A 667 28.58 7.59 41.62
N THR A 668 29.20 6.43 41.36
CA THR A 668 30.08 5.73 42.32
C THR A 668 31.45 6.38 42.45
N LEU A 669 31.99 6.95 41.36
CA LEU A 669 33.34 7.51 41.29
C LEU A 669 33.39 9.03 41.14
N TRP A 670 32.26 9.69 40.93
CA TRP A 670 32.16 11.14 40.73
C TRP A 670 32.90 11.94 41.81
N GLU A 671 32.66 11.65 43.08
CA GLU A 671 33.39 12.27 44.19
C GLU A 671 34.67 11.49 44.54
N PHE A 672 34.61 10.16 44.52
CA PHE A 672 35.68 9.32 45.05
C PHE A 672 37.00 9.39 44.27
N ALA A 673 36.93 9.42 42.94
CA ALA A 673 38.11 9.37 42.08
C ALA A 673 38.32 10.65 41.25
N PHE A 674 37.26 11.42 40.98
CA PHE A 674 37.31 12.49 39.97
C PHE A 674 36.95 13.90 40.46
N ASP A 675 36.43 14.05 41.69
CA ASP A 675 36.06 15.36 42.27
C ASP A 675 35.09 16.19 41.38
N LEU A 676 34.05 15.53 40.86
CA LEU A 676 33.09 16.08 39.88
C LEU A 676 31.78 16.59 40.51
N LEU A 677 31.71 16.69 41.85
CA LEU A 677 30.52 17.16 42.56
C LEU A 677 30.79 18.47 43.30
N GLU A 678 29.85 19.41 43.19
CA GLU A 678 29.80 20.62 44.00
C GLU A 678 28.50 20.62 44.80
N TYR A 679 28.59 20.78 46.12
CA TYR A 679 27.44 20.71 47.00
C TYR A 679 27.57 21.58 48.25
N THR A 680 26.44 21.90 48.87
CA THR A 680 26.39 22.69 50.11
C THR A 680 26.34 21.78 51.33
N GLY A 681 27.42 21.64 52.10
CA GLY A 681 27.43 20.82 53.32
C GLY A 681 28.83 20.32 53.69
N SER A 682 28.92 19.47 54.71
CA SER A 682 30.17 18.81 55.12
C SER A 682 30.47 17.52 54.33
N SER A 683 29.48 16.98 53.63
CA SER A 683 29.56 15.82 52.75
C SER A 683 28.39 15.84 51.78
N CYS A 684 28.51 15.11 50.68
CA CYS A 684 27.45 14.98 49.68
C CYS A 684 26.13 14.45 50.31
N ASP A 685 26.23 13.44 51.19
CA ASP A 685 25.07 12.87 51.90
C ASP A 685 24.33 13.89 52.77
N ALA A 686 25.05 14.85 53.33
CA ALA A 686 24.49 15.91 54.19
C ALA A 686 24.00 17.13 53.40
N ALA A 687 24.22 17.18 52.09
CA ALA A 687 23.94 18.35 51.28
C ALA A 687 22.47 18.46 50.87
N SER A 688 21.96 19.69 50.78
CA SER A 688 20.61 20.00 50.29
C SER A 688 20.59 20.46 48.82
N THR A 689 21.75 20.55 48.19
CA THR A 689 21.90 20.96 46.79
C THR A 689 23.20 20.39 46.28
N ILE A 690 23.14 19.67 45.17
CA ILE A 690 24.25 18.89 44.61
C ILE A 690 24.24 19.08 43.11
N GLY A 691 25.37 19.47 42.54
CA GLY A 691 25.53 19.69 41.11
C GLY A 691 26.79 19.01 40.60
N TYR A 692 26.68 18.38 39.43
CA TYR A 692 27.80 17.79 38.73
C TYR A 692 28.53 18.86 37.89
N THR A 693 29.85 18.92 38.05
CA THR A 693 30.70 20.02 37.55
C THR A 693 31.42 19.71 36.24
N GLY A 694 31.42 18.44 35.81
CA GLY A 694 32.10 17.98 34.59
C GLY A 694 31.74 18.79 33.35
N THR A 695 32.75 19.08 32.52
CA THR A 695 32.61 20.02 31.41
C THR A 695 31.76 19.44 30.29
N HIS A 696 31.93 18.16 29.99
CA HIS A 696 31.29 17.46 28.90
C HIS A 696 29.80 17.21 29.17
N ALA A 697 29.46 16.68 30.35
CA ALA A 697 28.06 16.51 30.75
C ALA A 697 27.32 17.87 30.84
N ARG A 698 27.99 18.92 31.33
CA ARG A 698 27.41 20.27 31.39
C ARG A 698 27.17 20.87 30.00
N SER A 699 28.08 20.63 29.05
CA SER A 699 27.91 21.07 27.66
C SER A 699 26.70 20.40 27.01
N ALA A 700 26.51 19.09 27.22
CA ALA A 700 25.33 18.37 26.78
C ALA A 700 24.05 18.91 27.43
N TYR A 701 24.06 19.13 28.74
CA TYR A 701 22.93 19.70 29.50
C TYR A 701 22.53 21.10 29.01
N GLN A 702 23.50 21.96 28.74
CA GLN A 702 23.27 23.31 28.21
C GLN A 702 22.68 23.30 26.80
N THR A 703 23.11 22.36 25.96
CA THR A 703 22.57 22.18 24.61
C THR A 703 21.07 21.82 24.65
N MET A 704 20.62 21.16 25.73
CA MET A 704 19.21 20.83 25.96
C MET A 704 18.43 21.95 26.67
N GLY A 705 19.04 23.12 26.92
CA GLY A 705 18.41 24.27 27.59
C GLY A 705 18.63 24.34 29.10
N GLY A 706 19.40 23.41 29.66
CA GLY A 706 19.81 23.41 31.06
C GLY A 706 20.73 24.57 31.43
N LYS A 707 20.82 24.90 32.72
CA LYS A 707 21.66 26.01 33.22
C LYS A 707 22.49 25.59 34.43
N GLY A 708 23.75 26.03 34.48
CA GLY A 708 24.62 25.80 35.62
C GLY A 708 25.31 24.43 35.62
N ASN A 709 25.42 23.84 36.80
CA ASN A 709 25.88 22.46 37.00
C ASN A 709 24.69 21.51 36.73
N VAL A 710 24.98 20.26 36.34
CA VAL A 710 23.92 19.28 36.08
C VAL A 710 23.32 18.85 37.44
N PRO A 711 22.00 18.94 37.66
CA PRO A 711 21.40 18.57 38.94
C PRO A 711 21.61 17.10 39.32
N VAL A 712 22.21 16.86 40.48
CA VAL A 712 22.36 15.53 41.08
C VAL A 712 21.29 15.35 42.15
N GLU A 713 20.87 14.11 42.35
CA GLU A 713 19.84 13.74 43.32
C GLU A 713 20.28 14.11 44.75
N ASP A 714 19.47 14.94 45.42
CA ASP A 714 19.72 15.46 46.76
C ASP A 714 18.76 14.88 47.82
N THR A 715 17.81 14.07 47.38
CA THR A 715 16.88 13.30 48.21
C THR A 715 17.19 11.80 48.16
N GLY A 716 16.45 11.00 48.93
CA GLY A 716 16.70 9.55 49.01
C GLY A 716 17.78 9.14 50.03
N GLY A 717 18.12 7.84 50.02
CA GLY A 717 19.11 7.23 50.92
C GLY A 717 20.50 7.10 50.29
N LEU A 718 21.41 6.37 50.95
CA LEU A 718 22.79 6.11 50.48
C LEU A 718 22.87 5.44 49.09
N GLY A 719 21.79 4.78 48.67
CA GLY A 719 21.68 4.15 47.35
C GLY A 719 21.10 5.05 46.26
N THR A 720 20.67 6.28 46.57
CA THR A 720 20.02 7.15 45.56
C THR A 720 20.68 8.51 45.50
N LYS A 721 20.89 9.13 46.67
CA LYS A 721 21.50 10.45 46.78
C LYS A 721 22.95 10.42 46.30
N CYS A 722 23.40 11.48 45.64
CA CYS A 722 24.77 11.64 45.11
C CYS A 722 25.18 10.69 43.97
N GLY A 723 24.47 9.58 43.76
CA GLY A 723 24.77 8.59 42.73
C GLY A 723 24.03 8.80 41.42
N HIS A 724 22.97 9.61 41.42
CA HIS A 724 22.01 9.69 40.32
C HIS A 724 21.78 11.10 39.82
N TRP A 725 21.29 11.21 38.58
CA TRP A 725 20.64 12.43 38.15
C TRP A 725 19.36 12.69 38.95
N ARG A 726 19.06 13.97 39.19
CA ARG A 726 17.87 14.35 39.96
C ARG A 726 16.59 13.99 39.22
N GLU A 727 15.77 13.14 39.82
CA GLU A 727 14.52 12.67 39.21
C GLU A 727 13.60 13.85 38.81
N GLU A 728 13.44 14.84 39.69
CA GLU A 728 12.60 16.01 39.41
C GLU A 728 13.06 16.85 38.20
N SER A 729 14.34 16.74 37.82
CA SER A 729 14.91 17.48 36.69
C SER A 729 14.93 16.66 35.40
N PHE A 730 15.07 15.34 35.52
CA PHE A 730 15.37 14.45 34.39
C PHE A 730 14.27 13.42 34.09
N GLY A 731 13.36 13.15 35.03
CA GLY A 731 12.26 12.21 34.84
C GLY A 731 12.77 10.84 34.37
N ASN A 732 12.40 10.45 33.15
CA ASN A 732 12.73 9.14 32.58
C ASN A 732 14.15 8.98 32.04
N GLU A 733 15.13 9.76 32.47
CA GLU A 733 16.52 9.50 32.04
C GLU A 733 17.06 8.23 32.71
N LEU A 734 17.83 7.42 31.98
CA LEU A 734 18.27 6.10 32.44
C LEU A 734 18.91 6.10 33.83
N MET A 735 19.78 7.07 34.14
CA MET A 735 20.60 7.13 35.36
C MET A 735 19.96 7.99 36.46
N THR A 736 18.64 8.15 36.46
CA THR A 736 17.91 8.63 37.64
C THR A 736 17.61 7.47 38.58
N GLY A 737 17.28 7.76 39.85
CA GLY A 737 17.02 6.73 40.87
C GLY A 737 15.69 5.98 40.72
N TYR A 738 14.99 6.13 39.60
CA TYR A 738 13.65 5.57 39.37
C TYR A 738 13.54 4.99 37.97
N LEU A 739 13.01 3.77 37.89
CA LEU A 739 12.73 3.15 36.61
C LEU A 739 11.29 3.47 36.18
N ASN A 740 11.14 4.11 35.03
CA ASN A 740 9.84 4.52 34.54
C ASN A 740 9.21 3.41 33.68
N SER A 741 8.10 2.84 34.16
CA SER A 741 7.35 1.78 33.48
C SER A 741 6.49 2.31 32.33
N GLY A 742 6.40 1.58 31.22
CA GLY A 742 5.54 1.94 30.08
C GLY A 742 6.03 3.13 29.24
N THR A 743 7.24 3.62 29.51
CA THR A 743 7.96 4.64 28.72
C THR A 743 9.41 4.21 28.52
N ALA A 744 10.08 4.76 27.50
CA ALA A 744 11.51 4.55 27.31
C ALA A 744 12.31 5.21 28.44
N ASN A 745 13.43 4.61 28.84
CA ASN A 745 14.39 5.18 29.79
C ASN A 745 15.70 5.51 29.05
N PRO A 746 15.78 6.64 28.32
CA PRO A 746 16.91 6.96 27.45
C PRO A 746 18.24 7.16 28.19
N LEU A 747 19.30 6.56 27.65
CA LEU A 747 20.70 6.88 27.96
C LEU A 747 21.07 8.19 27.24
N SER A 748 20.99 9.31 27.94
CA SER A 748 21.13 10.62 27.33
C SER A 748 22.57 11.00 27.01
N ARG A 749 22.75 12.02 26.16
CA ARG A 749 24.07 12.65 25.92
C ARG A 749 24.69 13.26 27.19
N ILE A 750 23.90 13.53 28.24
CA ILE A 750 24.40 14.01 29.54
C ILE A 750 25.11 12.85 30.25
N THR A 751 24.47 11.67 30.28
CA THR A 751 25.04 10.43 30.79
C THR A 751 26.27 9.99 29.98
N ALA A 752 26.23 10.10 28.65
CA ALA A 752 27.43 9.86 27.84
C ALA A 752 28.56 10.86 28.20
N GLY A 753 28.22 12.13 28.44
CA GLY A 753 29.19 13.16 28.81
C GLY A 753 29.90 12.92 30.13
N THR A 754 29.26 12.27 31.11
CA THR A 754 29.92 11.96 32.38
C THR A 754 31.06 10.95 32.21
N LEU A 755 30.93 10.01 31.27
CA LEU A 755 31.99 9.07 30.95
C LEU A 755 33.22 9.78 30.36
N GLU A 756 33.01 10.75 29.45
CA GLU A 756 34.12 11.54 28.91
C GLU A 756 34.79 12.41 29.98
N ASP A 757 34.00 13.00 30.89
CA ASP A 757 34.52 13.75 32.04
C ASP A 757 35.38 12.87 32.98
N MET A 758 35.12 11.56 33.05
CA MET A 758 35.93 10.58 33.79
C MET A 758 37.12 10.03 32.97
N GLY A 759 37.22 10.34 31.68
CA GLY A 759 38.35 9.98 30.82
C GLY A 759 38.11 8.82 29.85
N TYR A 760 36.87 8.35 29.68
CA TYR A 760 36.52 7.44 28.58
C TYR A 760 36.47 8.21 27.25
N THR A 761 36.69 7.53 26.12
CA THR A 761 36.38 8.10 24.80
C THR A 761 34.97 7.73 24.40
N VAL A 762 34.11 8.74 24.19
CA VAL A 762 32.66 8.55 24.04
C VAL A 762 32.17 8.88 22.64
N ASN A 763 31.26 8.05 22.13
CA ASN A 763 30.48 8.31 20.93
C ASN A 763 29.10 8.89 21.29
N TYR A 764 28.98 10.21 21.28
CA TYR A 764 27.72 10.91 21.55
C TYR A 764 26.58 10.62 20.57
N ASN A 765 26.88 10.04 19.40
CA ASN A 765 25.86 9.68 18.41
C ASN A 765 25.20 8.34 18.74
N ALA A 766 25.78 7.55 19.63
CA ALA A 766 25.15 6.34 20.16
C ALA A 766 24.19 6.63 21.34
N ALA A 767 24.17 7.85 21.88
CA ALA A 767 23.24 8.22 22.95
C ALA A 767 21.79 8.36 22.43
N ASP A 768 20.82 8.04 23.27
CA ASP A 768 19.40 8.11 22.92
C ASP A 768 18.92 9.56 22.79
N SER A 769 17.90 9.75 21.94
CA SER A 769 17.22 11.04 21.83
C SER A 769 16.53 11.38 23.15
N TYR A 770 16.90 12.53 23.72
CA TYR A 770 16.39 12.98 25.02
C TYR A 770 16.31 14.51 25.08
N SER A 771 15.29 15.04 25.75
CA SER A 771 15.05 16.48 25.93
C SER A 771 14.57 16.80 27.33
N LEU A 772 15.05 17.91 27.91
CA LEU A 772 14.59 18.41 29.19
C LEU A 772 13.11 18.85 29.12
N GLY A 773 12.28 18.43 30.08
CA GLY A 773 10.92 18.94 30.22
C GLY A 773 9.81 18.18 29.48
N GLY A 774 10.06 16.93 29.04
CA GLY A 774 9.01 15.99 28.66
C GLY A 774 8.18 15.51 29.86
N LEU A 775 7.61 16.43 30.65
CA LEU A 775 6.82 16.12 31.84
C LEU A 775 5.48 15.50 31.42
N ARG A 776 5.39 14.18 31.39
CA ARG A 776 4.12 13.51 31.71
C ARG A 776 4.03 13.37 33.23
N SER A 777 2.81 13.29 33.74
CA SER A 777 2.51 13.20 35.18
C SER A 777 3.39 12.16 35.87
N GLN A 778 3.70 12.40 37.15
CA GLN A 778 4.20 11.39 38.09
C GLN A 778 3.32 10.13 38.03
N ASP A 779 3.57 9.25 37.06
CA ASP A 779 3.25 7.85 37.22
C ASP A 779 4.41 7.30 38.05
N ALA A 780 4.08 6.71 39.19
CA ALA A 780 5.05 6.23 40.16
C ALA A 780 5.95 5.18 39.50
N GLY A 781 7.13 5.59 39.04
CA GLY A 781 8.20 4.70 38.65
C GLY A 781 8.63 3.86 39.85
N ASP A 782 9.07 2.63 39.59
CA ASP A 782 9.61 1.78 40.65
C ASP A 782 10.94 2.37 41.09
N LYS A 783 11.02 2.76 42.37
CA LYS A 783 12.25 3.27 42.95
C LYS A 783 13.31 2.17 42.85
N LEU A 784 14.47 2.53 42.31
CA LEU A 784 15.65 1.66 42.35
C LEU A 784 16.19 1.69 43.79
N GLU A 785 15.78 0.71 44.60
CA GLU A 785 16.44 0.48 45.89
C GLU A 785 17.70 -0.33 45.64
N GLU A 786 18.84 0.35 45.62
CA GLU A 786 20.14 -0.24 45.29
C GLU A 786 21.23 0.06 46.33
N ILE A 787 22.31 -0.70 46.30
CA ILE A 787 23.52 -0.45 47.09
C ILE A 787 24.69 -0.18 46.14
N LEU A 788 25.17 1.05 46.15
CA LEU A 788 26.35 1.45 45.40
C LEU A 788 27.64 0.95 46.08
N ILE A 789 28.35 0.05 45.38
CA ILE A 789 29.62 -0.48 45.86
C ILE A 789 30.75 0.49 45.50
N ARG A 790 31.49 0.95 46.50
CA ARG A 790 32.69 1.79 46.31
C ARG A 790 33.94 0.91 46.25
N PRO A 791 34.90 1.23 45.37
CA PRO A 791 36.08 0.40 45.18
C PRO A 791 37.01 0.45 46.39
N GLN A 792 37.78 -0.62 46.60
CA GLN A 792 38.86 -0.59 47.57
C GLN A 792 40.14 -0.06 46.92
N VAL A 793 40.74 0.97 47.51
CA VAL A 793 42.10 1.39 47.13
C VAL A 793 43.05 0.32 47.65
N LEU A 794 43.56 -0.53 46.77
CA LEU A 794 44.67 -1.40 47.15
C LEU A 794 45.89 -0.49 47.45
N PRO A 795 46.57 -0.69 48.60
CA PRO A 795 47.73 0.11 48.98
C PRO A 795 48.93 -0.05 48.05
#